data_AF-A0A815I2I9-F1
#
_entry.id   AF-A0A815I2I9-F1
#
_cell.length_a   1.000
_cell.length_b   1.000
_cell.length_c   1.000
_cell.angle_alpha   90.00
_cell.angle_beta   90.00
_cell.angle_gamma   90.00
#
_symmetry.space_group_name_H-M   'P 1'
#
loop_
_entity.id
_entity.type
_entity.pdbx_description
1 polymer ?
#
loop_
_entity_poly.entity_id
_entity_poly.type
_entity_poly.pdbx_seq_one_letter_code
_entity_poly.pdbx_strand_id
1 'polypeptide(L)'
;MTDSQALNWFKIELLLTRACLILRKIFKDRWFLFTGQQWQNTTTDGQAFITGIGQNIYKNCGNIQKIMLTTGDTNQWDLTTLVLVLRETKPIRPLNKMKKQKIAKENIDLLRLTNIRNNNAHHASKCISDAEFEIIWSQLTPILISFGDDADEIEALKLNTNDTKQKESINNESTDEAKRLKDLGNEAYKQKHFDEALKWFSQALVLAGLSDFDRSILYSNRAATYLEKPEPTEFNSSNNSRYLALQDAEHARDLRPTWPKAHCRVGQAYMALGEFEKAVHSYNKALALDPTNIEMQNTRDFALERKHYYGRQEHLDIRSIPRTTREQLTELSKTTGLTTEQQEKVIDMIRKHDPGKDAVFTGPQYRDGDDNVKQNYELAAKFYSKAVALGSAEGMYNLALLHQRGLGVQIDMQTSIRLLEQAAAQNPTMSDKCPIPNVGVAEAEHSLGLHYEMGVGVEMNYHKASQWYQRASDHGSSTAANNLGLMYEEGRGVSKDLVKSEHLLRLSAVRGDPNAMMNLALLLFKKNDLQDAERWCQRASDNNNMLAKECLKTYQNAAEKEREHFKELNVEKWEKENGLATSTLAYNERIKRKVLADEPSVAKAYSVVYDLTKAIQSLKPVPQPMGAKRREFNYAVLKQYSLKGSIFAKRLLEAQIHFFRTIEILTKDDIADNERDAQFVKELSTSIRIEHIVIQLPEVLHKEAKLAVDRLLIRCNAKESELDENARVCYGYLHMNSLESTIEFLTVCIQMYPKSHFFLELRGSLYGFLGKFDQGLADVNAALQLVPNDVMLLYDRAAMLRLVKHVDLNETIAAYKKFLEYSPIDHRKVPEAYYAVASCYFVDNALENNFQLSEEYYDKGIEAEKKQLPFFLPYESNNKLFISKLISLKPKNIDRLPLTEPVIDTQKPKSRLTDPRRTDMIYSHRESFVRNRKIFSGKNIITHTVKPRLHQNSPASFIGLKGITLREMNPLKDHVYQGFVLSGIIFEQSPIVEPSIWLLIEDENGDLERLFIYNTPPSEGWQLIKHTYTYGAKLSILNPYMRMTADQKPAIRIDDVSSIILHGDTHNVKDMCRCCGQANASRVCGKCKSAHYCSKECQTLDWKQYGHKLICS
;
A
#
# COMPACT_ATOMS: atom_id res chain seq x y z
N MET A 1 1.95 38.16 -14.58
CA MET A 1 2.38 38.01 -15.98
C MET A 1 1.43 37.02 -16.62
N THR A 2 0.87 37.31 -17.80
CA THR A 2 -0.14 36.43 -18.42
C THR A 2 0.56 35.41 -19.34
N ASP A 3 0.10 34.16 -19.34
CA ASP A 3 0.62 33.09 -20.24
C ASP A 3 0.63 33.53 -21.72
N SER A 4 -0.24 34.47 -22.10
CA SER A 4 -0.34 35.07 -23.44
C SER A 4 0.92 35.85 -23.85
N GLN A 5 1.55 36.60 -22.94
CA GLN A 5 2.71 37.44 -23.29
C GLN A 5 3.99 36.62 -23.49
N ALA A 6 4.15 35.54 -22.73
CA ALA A 6 5.21 34.56 -22.94
C ALA A 6 4.99 33.80 -24.25
N LEU A 7 3.74 33.39 -24.54
CA LEU A 7 3.37 32.72 -25.79
C LEU A 7 3.72 33.56 -27.03
N ASN A 8 3.48 34.87 -27.00
CA ASN A 8 3.83 35.79 -28.08
C ASN A 8 5.35 35.83 -28.33
N TRP A 9 6.16 35.88 -27.27
CA TRP A 9 7.62 35.82 -27.40
C TRP A 9 8.09 34.51 -28.05
N PHE A 10 7.49 33.38 -27.67
CA PHE A 10 7.80 32.08 -28.26
C PHE A 10 7.38 31.97 -29.73
N LYS A 11 6.24 32.56 -30.13
CA LYS A 11 5.81 32.60 -31.53
C LYS A 11 6.83 33.34 -32.42
N ILE A 12 7.44 34.42 -31.92
CA ILE A 12 8.54 35.11 -32.63
C ILE A 12 9.79 34.25 -32.71
N GLU A 13 10.19 33.57 -31.62
CA GLU A 13 11.33 32.64 -31.64
C GLU A 13 11.15 31.45 -32.59
N LEU A 14 9.91 30.98 -32.75
CA LEU A 14 9.58 29.94 -33.73
C LEU A 14 9.81 30.43 -35.16
N LEU A 15 9.36 31.65 -35.48
CA LEU A 15 9.62 32.27 -36.78
C LEU A 15 11.13 32.51 -37.03
N LEU A 16 11.89 32.90 -35.99
CA LEU A 16 13.34 33.03 -36.08
C LEU A 16 14.02 31.66 -36.30
N THR A 17 13.51 30.59 -35.69
CA THR A 17 13.97 29.22 -35.93
C THR A 17 13.65 28.78 -37.37
N ARG A 18 12.45 29.10 -37.87
CA ARG A 18 12.04 28.85 -39.26
C ARG A 18 12.94 29.59 -40.25
N ALA A 19 13.34 30.82 -39.92
CA ALA A 19 14.34 31.56 -40.68
C ALA A 19 15.64 30.78 -40.84
N CYS A 20 16.16 30.15 -39.78
CA CYS A 20 17.39 29.34 -39.87
C CYS A 20 17.31 28.23 -40.91
N LEU A 21 16.17 27.54 -41.02
CA LEU A 21 15.99 26.45 -42.00
C LEU A 21 16.08 26.96 -43.43
N ILE A 22 15.44 28.10 -43.69
CA ILE A 22 15.48 28.75 -45.01
C ILE A 22 16.89 29.25 -45.30
N LEU A 23 17.56 29.87 -44.31
CA LEU A 23 18.93 30.35 -44.45
C LEU A 23 19.93 29.22 -44.68
N ARG A 24 19.72 28.02 -44.13
CA ARG A 24 20.54 26.84 -44.44
C ARG A 24 20.40 26.46 -45.92
N LYS A 25 19.18 26.45 -46.45
CA LYS A 25 18.93 26.20 -47.88
C LYS A 25 19.62 27.25 -48.75
N ILE A 26 19.43 28.54 -48.41
CA ILE A 26 20.10 29.66 -49.09
C ILE A 26 21.62 29.53 -49.02
N PHE A 27 22.17 29.10 -47.88
CA PHE A 27 23.60 28.86 -47.74
C PHE A 27 24.08 27.75 -48.67
N LYS A 28 23.41 26.60 -48.71
CA LYS A 28 23.78 25.49 -49.60
C LYS A 28 23.72 25.91 -51.07
N ASP A 29 22.67 26.62 -51.46
CA ASP A 29 22.51 27.17 -52.81
C ASP A 29 23.61 28.18 -53.14
N ARG A 30 23.94 29.06 -52.19
CA ARG A 30 24.99 30.09 -52.33
C ARG A 30 26.38 29.47 -52.35
N TRP A 31 26.62 28.45 -51.56
CA TRP A 31 27.86 27.67 -51.56
C TRP A 31 28.07 27.03 -52.92
N PHE A 32 27.08 26.28 -53.42
CA PHE A 32 27.13 25.70 -54.75
C PHE A 32 27.35 26.76 -55.83
N LEU A 33 26.69 27.92 -55.71
CA LEU A 33 26.89 29.04 -56.63
C LEU A 33 28.33 29.59 -56.60
N PHE A 34 28.98 29.61 -55.43
CA PHE A 34 30.29 30.24 -55.24
C PHE A 34 31.45 29.30 -55.53
N THR A 35 31.29 28.00 -55.23
CA THR A 35 32.35 27.00 -55.30
C THR A 35 32.11 25.94 -56.39
N GLY A 36 30.85 25.73 -56.80
CA GLY A 36 30.43 24.63 -57.66
C GLY A 36 30.30 23.28 -56.95
N GLN A 37 30.51 23.24 -55.63
CA GLN A 37 30.47 22.02 -54.83
C GLN A 37 29.15 21.93 -54.05
N GLN A 38 28.61 20.73 -53.89
CA GLN A 38 27.47 20.53 -53.00
C GLN A 38 27.93 20.41 -51.55
N TRP A 39 27.10 20.92 -50.63
CA TRP A 39 27.38 20.89 -49.20
C TRP A 39 26.63 19.72 -48.54
N GLN A 40 27.36 18.76 -47.98
CA GLN A 40 26.81 17.50 -47.46
C GLN A 40 26.71 17.45 -45.93
N ASN A 41 27.00 18.56 -45.22
CA ASN A 41 27.01 18.63 -43.76
C ASN A 41 28.03 17.69 -43.10
N THR A 42 29.23 17.60 -43.66
CA THR A 42 30.31 16.74 -43.15
C THR A 42 31.47 17.55 -42.57
N THR A 43 32.29 16.94 -41.71
CA THR A 43 33.54 17.56 -41.22
C THR A 43 34.48 17.95 -42.35
N THR A 44 34.43 17.22 -43.47
CA THR A 44 35.16 17.56 -44.71
C THR A 44 34.65 18.85 -45.35
N ASP A 45 33.34 19.10 -45.36
CA ASP A 45 32.77 20.37 -45.83
C ASP A 45 33.20 21.53 -44.91
N GLY A 46 33.19 21.31 -43.60
CA GLY A 46 33.67 22.27 -42.60
C GLY A 46 35.14 22.63 -42.82
N GLN A 47 35.99 21.62 -43.00
CA GLN A 47 37.41 21.83 -43.33
C GLN A 47 37.59 22.57 -44.65
N ALA A 48 36.84 22.22 -45.70
CA ALA A 48 36.89 22.93 -46.99
C ALA A 48 36.47 24.40 -46.87
N PHE A 49 35.49 24.71 -46.02
CA PHE A 49 35.06 26.08 -45.75
C PHE A 49 36.13 26.89 -45.01
N ILE A 50 36.67 26.37 -43.90
CA ILE A 50 37.63 27.11 -43.06
C ILE A 50 39.02 27.22 -43.69
N THR A 51 39.38 26.31 -44.61
CA THR A 51 40.62 26.40 -45.39
C THR A 51 40.44 27.18 -46.69
N GLY A 52 39.20 27.34 -47.18
CA GLY A 52 38.84 28.05 -48.40
C GLY A 52 38.24 29.44 -48.16
N ILE A 53 37.11 29.72 -48.83
CA ILE A 53 36.47 31.05 -48.83
C ILE A 53 35.94 31.53 -47.48
N GLY A 54 35.81 30.62 -46.51
CA GLY A 54 35.41 30.90 -45.13
C GLY A 54 36.58 31.20 -44.18
N GLN A 55 37.84 31.12 -44.63
CA GLN A 55 39.01 31.24 -43.75
C GLN A 55 39.05 32.55 -42.96
N ASN A 56 38.70 33.68 -43.60
CA ASN A 56 38.70 34.98 -42.93
C ASN A 56 37.57 35.09 -41.91
N ILE A 57 36.42 34.48 -42.20
CA ILE A 57 35.28 34.40 -41.28
C ILE A 57 35.70 33.56 -40.06
N TYR A 58 36.30 32.40 -40.29
CA TYR A 58 36.78 31.50 -39.24
C TYR A 58 37.79 32.20 -38.32
N LYS A 59 38.77 32.94 -38.86
CA LYS A 59 39.77 33.67 -38.06
C LYS A 59 39.15 34.70 -37.12
N ASN A 60 38.16 35.45 -37.62
CA ASN A 60 37.62 36.64 -36.95
C ASN A 60 36.35 36.36 -36.12
N CYS A 61 35.75 35.18 -36.24
CA CYS A 61 34.58 34.81 -35.45
C CYS A 61 34.94 34.30 -34.04
N GLY A 62 33.95 34.29 -33.14
CA GLY A 62 34.10 33.81 -31.77
C GLY A 62 34.30 32.30 -31.67
N ASN A 63 34.70 31.82 -30.49
CA ASN A 63 35.05 30.41 -30.26
C ASN A 63 33.88 29.45 -30.55
N ILE A 64 32.64 29.85 -30.27
CA ILE A 64 31.44 29.04 -30.54
C ILE A 64 31.22 28.87 -32.05
N GLN A 65 31.34 29.95 -32.82
CA GLN A 65 31.22 29.89 -34.28
C GLN A 65 32.35 29.07 -34.90
N LYS A 66 33.58 29.15 -34.36
CA LYS A 66 34.69 28.30 -34.82
C LYS A 66 34.34 26.82 -34.72
N ILE A 67 33.84 26.38 -33.56
CA ILE A 67 33.42 24.99 -33.35
C ILE A 67 32.36 24.58 -34.39
N MET A 68 31.29 25.37 -34.51
CA MET A 68 30.21 25.11 -35.48
C MET A 68 30.72 25.01 -36.93
N LEU A 69 31.59 25.92 -37.33
CA LEU A 69 32.17 25.94 -38.68
C LEU A 69 33.10 24.74 -38.93
N THR A 70 33.85 24.29 -37.92
CA THR A 70 34.73 23.11 -38.05
C THR A 70 33.95 21.81 -38.26
N THR A 71 32.77 21.67 -37.67
CA THR A 71 31.92 20.48 -37.87
C THR A 71 31.37 20.39 -39.30
N GLY A 72 31.21 21.53 -39.98
CA GLY A 72 30.58 21.60 -41.30
C GLY A 72 29.07 21.29 -41.31
N ASP A 73 28.48 20.92 -40.18
CA ASP A 73 27.06 20.61 -40.10
C ASP A 73 26.24 21.89 -39.93
N THR A 74 25.60 22.34 -41.03
CA THR A 74 24.76 23.56 -41.04
C THR A 74 23.55 23.44 -40.10
N ASN A 75 23.19 22.23 -39.65
CA ASN A 75 22.13 22.04 -38.66
C ASN A 75 22.54 22.53 -37.27
N GLN A 76 23.84 22.59 -36.99
CA GLN A 76 24.40 23.11 -35.75
C GLN A 76 24.63 24.62 -35.78
N TRP A 77 24.47 25.26 -36.94
CA TRP A 77 24.71 26.69 -37.09
C TRP A 77 23.50 27.48 -36.61
N ASP A 78 23.73 28.36 -35.64
CA ASP A 78 22.74 29.30 -35.14
C ASP A 78 22.47 30.42 -36.16
N LEU A 79 21.42 31.22 -35.92
CA LEU A 79 21.05 32.31 -36.82
C LEU A 79 22.21 33.30 -37.03
N THR A 80 22.97 33.58 -35.97
CA THR A 80 24.12 34.48 -36.00
C THR A 80 25.19 33.98 -36.97
N THR A 81 25.53 32.68 -36.88
CA THR A 81 26.53 32.05 -37.74
C THR A 81 26.05 31.99 -39.18
N LEU A 82 24.79 31.61 -39.41
CA LEU A 82 24.20 31.58 -40.76
C LEU A 82 24.22 32.96 -41.41
N VAL A 83 23.80 34.00 -40.69
CA VAL A 83 23.83 35.38 -41.20
C VAL A 83 25.27 35.83 -41.48
N LEU A 84 26.19 35.60 -40.54
CA LEU A 84 27.60 35.96 -40.69
C LEU A 84 28.20 35.31 -41.94
N VAL A 85 28.02 33.99 -42.07
CA VAL A 85 28.54 33.24 -43.21
C VAL A 85 27.91 33.74 -44.51
N LEU A 86 26.58 33.86 -44.57
CA LEU A 86 25.91 34.32 -45.78
C LEU A 86 26.38 35.72 -46.21
N ARG A 87 26.55 36.65 -45.26
CA ARG A 87 26.93 38.04 -45.58
C ARG A 87 28.38 38.18 -45.97
N GLU A 88 29.29 37.50 -45.27
CA GLU A 88 30.72 37.71 -45.39
C GLU A 88 31.39 36.79 -46.43
N THR A 89 30.72 35.70 -46.83
CA THR A 89 31.27 34.80 -47.85
C THR A 89 31.26 35.49 -49.21
N LYS A 90 32.41 35.49 -49.90
CA LYS A 90 32.55 36.09 -51.23
C LYS A 90 32.65 35.00 -52.31
N PRO A 91 32.09 35.23 -53.51
CA PRO A 91 32.15 34.26 -54.59
C PRO A 91 33.57 34.14 -55.16
N ILE A 92 33.97 32.93 -55.53
CA ILE A 92 35.25 32.68 -56.23
C ILE A 92 35.18 33.19 -57.67
N ARG A 93 33.98 33.20 -58.27
CA ARG A 93 33.75 33.62 -59.66
C ARG A 93 32.84 34.84 -59.76
N PRO A 94 32.98 35.69 -60.80
CA PRO A 94 32.12 36.85 -60.99
C PRO A 94 30.65 36.45 -61.18
N LEU A 95 29.76 37.01 -60.37
CA LEU A 95 28.32 36.82 -60.50
C LEU A 95 27.71 37.78 -61.53
N ASN A 96 26.68 37.32 -62.25
CA ASN A 96 25.90 38.17 -63.14
C ASN A 96 25.10 39.24 -62.36
N LYS A 97 24.64 40.29 -63.06
CA LYS A 97 23.95 41.44 -62.46
C LYS A 97 22.72 41.03 -61.64
N MET A 98 21.91 40.09 -62.14
CA MET A 98 20.71 39.60 -61.42
C MET A 98 21.06 38.89 -60.11
N LYS A 99 22.05 37.99 -60.11
CA LYS A 99 22.50 37.27 -58.90
C LYS A 99 23.10 38.24 -57.87
N LYS A 100 23.85 39.26 -58.31
CA LYS A 100 24.36 40.32 -57.42
C LYS A 100 23.22 41.11 -56.78
N GLN A 101 22.20 41.49 -57.55
CA GLN A 101 21.03 42.21 -57.03
C GLN A 101 20.21 41.36 -56.06
N LYS A 102 20.02 40.07 -56.35
CA LYS A 102 19.34 39.12 -55.46
C LYS A 102 20.06 39.01 -54.12
N ILE A 103 21.38 38.76 -54.13
CA ILE A 103 22.20 38.67 -52.90
C ILE A 103 22.21 40.00 -52.13
N ALA A 104 22.25 41.14 -52.82
CA ALA A 104 22.20 42.45 -52.17
C ALA A 104 20.87 42.66 -51.43
N LYS A 105 19.74 42.26 -52.03
CA LYS A 105 18.43 42.30 -51.38
C LYS A 105 18.37 41.36 -50.17
N GLU A 106 18.84 40.12 -50.34
CA GLU A 106 18.94 39.14 -49.26
C GLU A 106 19.80 39.67 -48.10
N ASN A 107 20.92 40.35 -48.38
CA ASN A 107 21.78 40.91 -47.34
C ASN A 107 21.12 42.06 -46.54
N ILE A 108 20.23 42.85 -47.16
CA ILE A 108 19.43 43.85 -46.45
C ILE A 108 18.44 43.16 -45.50
N ASP A 109 17.76 42.13 -45.99
CA ASP A 109 16.80 41.38 -45.20
C ASP A 109 17.48 40.57 -44.07
N LEU A 110 18.70 40.06 -44.30
CA LEU A 110 19.53 39.44 -43.26
C LEU A 110 19.89 40.45 -42.15
N LEU A 111 20.17 41.71 -42.49
CA LEU A 111 20.46 42.76 -41.50
C LEU A 111 19.21 43.10 -40.67
N ARG A 112 18.04 43.22 -41.33
CA ARG A 112 16.77 43.44 -40.64
C ARG A 112 16.43 42.27 -39.71
N LEU A 113 16.62 41.04 -40.19
CA LEU A 113 16.44 39.83 -39.39
C LEU A 113 17.38 39.81 -38.18
N THR A 114 18.63 40.26 -38.34
CA THR A 114 19.60 40.39 -37.24
C THR A 114 19.12 41.39 -36.18
N ASN A 115 18.60 42.55 -36.61
CA ASN A 115 18.07 43.56 -35.69
C ASN A 115 16.85 43.04 -34.93
N ILE A 116 15.90 42.39 -35.62
CA ILE A 116 14.72 41.78 -34.98
C ILE A 116 15.16 40.72 -33.97
N ARG A 117 16.08 39.83 -34.35
CA ARG A 117 16.60 38.81 -33.44
C ARG A 117 17.31 39.43 -32.24
N ASN A 118 18.15 40.45 -32.43
CA ASN A 118 18.86 41.08 -31.32
C ASN A 118 17.89 41.79 -30.36
N ASN A 119 16.87 42.47 -30.90
CA ASN A 119 15.82 43.07 -30.09
C ASN A 119 15.02 42.02 -29.31
N ASN A 120 14.71 40.88 -29.95
CA ASN A 120 14.02 39.78 -29.30
C ASN A 120 14.87 39.08 -28.23
N ALA A 121 16.17 38.89 -28.50
CA ALA A 121 17.12 38.24 -27.61
C ALA A 121 17.49 39.10 -26.39
N HIS A 122 17.48 40.43 -26.53
CA HIS A 122 17.73 41.38 -25.43
C HIS A 122 16.45 41.81 -24.70
N HIS A 123 15.30 41.19 -25.02
CA HIS A 123 14.05 41.50 -24.32
C HIS A 123 14.11 41.02 -22.86
N ALA A 124 14.16 41.97 -21.92
CA ALA A 124 14.53 41.74 -20.52
C ALA A 124 13.65 40.69 -19.78
N SER A 125 12.38 40.54 -20.19
CA SER A 125 11.41 39.65 -19.55
C SER A 125 11.05 38.39 -20.36
N LYS A 126 11.60 38.20 -21.57
CA LYS A 126 11.16 37.17 -22.54
C LYS A 126 9.62 37.07 -22.69
N CYS A 127 8.93 38.20 -22.55
CA CYS A 127 7.48 38.33 -22.65
C CYS A 127 7.17 39.54 -23.52
N ILE A 128 6.37 39.37 -24.56
CA ILE A 128 6.03 40.42 -25.54
C ILE A 128 4.55 40.74 -25.39
N SER A 129 4.21 42.02 -25.22
CA SER A 129 2.81 42.45 -25.20
C SER A 129 2.13 42.18 -26.56
N ASP A 130 0.81 42.05 -26.60
CA ASP A 130 0.10 41.80 -27.87
C ASP A 130 0.38 42.90 -28.92
N ALA A 131 0.54 44.15 -28.48
CA ALA A 131 0.90 45.27 -29.36
C ALA A 131 2.32 45.14 -29.93
N GLU A 132 3.30 44.78 -29.10
CA GLU A 132 4.68 44.56 -29.56
C GLU A 132 4.79 43.30 -30.43
N PHE A 133 4.00 42.27 -30.15
CA PHE A 133 3.93 41.04 -30.94
C PHE A 133 3.47 41.34 -32.36
N GLU A 134 2.39 42.10 -32.52
CA GLU A 134 1.90 42.51 -33.84
C GLU A 134 2.94 43.34 -34.61
N ILE A 135 3.67 44.23 -33.92
CA ILE A 135 4.75 45.02 -34.53
C ILE A 135 5.86 44.10 -35.02
N ILE A 136 6.37 43.19 -34.19
CA ILE A 136 7.49 42.32 -34.55
C ILE A 136 7.06 41.32 -35.63
N TRP A 137 5.86 40.76 -35.53
CA TRP A 137 5.27 39.86 -36.51
C TRP A 137 5.18 40.53 -37.89
N SER A 138 4.63 41.76 -37.94
CA SER A 138 4.52 42.52 -39.19
C SER A 138 5.87 42.87 -39.83
N GLN A 139 6.94 42.94 -39.04
CA GLN A 139 8.31 43.15 -39.54
C GLN A 139 8.97 41.85 -40.02
N LEU A 140 8.70 40.73 -39.35
CA LEU A 140 9.37 39.45 -39.59
C LEU A 140 8.76 38.67 -40.76
N THR A 141 7.43 38.68 -40.89
CA THR A 141 6.71 37.95 -41.94
C THR A 141 7.17 38.32 -43.36
N PRO A 142 7.29 39.61 -43.73
CA PRO A 142 7.77 39.98 -45.07
C PRO A 142 9.20 39.53 -45.38
N ILE A 143 10.05 39.42 -44.35
CA ILE A 143 11.44 38.96 -44.47
C ILE A 143 11.48 37.46 -44.76
N LEU A 144 10.67 36.66 -44.06
CA LEU A 144 10.60 35.22 -44.29
C LEU A 144 10.06 34.91 -45.68
N ILE A 145 8.98 35.60 -46.09
CA ILE A 145 8.43 35.49 -47.44
C ILE A 145 9.48 35.89 -48.49
N SER A 146 10.29 36.93 -48.23
CA SER A 146 11.35 37.34 -49.18
C SER A 146 12.46 36.30 -49.33
N PHE A 147 12.71 35.48 -48.30
CA PHE A 147 13.60 34.32 -48.35
C PHE A 147 12.96 33.07 -48.96
N GLY A 148 11.67 33.11 -49.30
CA GLY A 148 10.94 32.03 -49.97
C GLY A 148 10.09 31.17 -49.04
N ASP A 149 9.70 31.70 -47.88
CA ASP A 149 8.74 31.05 -46.99
C ASP A 149 7.30 31.17 -47.49
N ASP A 150 6.44 30.23 -47.09
CA ASP A 150 5.03 30.20 -47.49
C ASP A 150 4.19 31.15 -46.62
N ALA A 151 3.45 32.04 -47.28
CA ALA A 151 2.68 33.08 -46.59
C ALA A 151 1.49 32.51 -45.80
N ASP A 152 0.84 31.47 -46.32
CA ASP A 152 -0.33 30.85 -45.68
C ASP A 152 0.11 30.04 -44.45
N GLU A 153 1.27 29.37 -44.52
CA GLU A 153 1.86 28.69 -43.36
C GLU A 153 2.29 29.67 -42.27
N ILE A 154 2.83 30.84 -42.62
CA ILE A 154 3.15 31.88 -41.63
C ILE A 154 1.86 32.39 -40.98
N GLU A 155 0.82 32.69 -41.76
CA GLU A 155 -0.44 33.21 -41.21
C GLU A 155 -1.16 32.18 -40.32
N ALA A 156 -1.07 30.89 -40.66
CA ALA A 156 -1.56 29.79 -39.83
C ALA A 156 -0.84 29.66 -38.48
N LEU A 157 0.41 30.14 -38.36
CA LEU A 157 1.12 30.21 -37.07
C LEU A 157 0.61 31.37 -36.19
N LYS A 158 -0.08 32.35 -36.78
CA LYS A 158 -0.69 33.49 -36.07
C LYS A 158 -2.01 33.09 -35.41
N LEU A 159 -2.87 32.43 -36.17
CA LEU A 159 -4.22 31.99 -35.79
C LEU A 159 -4.16 30.55 -35.27
N ASN A 160 -4.49 30.30 -33.99
CA ASN A 160 -4.51 28.95 -33.41
C ASN A 160 -5.59 28.05 -34.07
N THR A 161 -5.38 27.58 -35.30
CA THR A 161 -6.23 26.61 -35.98
C THR A 161 -5.44 25.34 -36.24
N ASN A 162 -5.71 24.33 -35.38
CA ASN A 162 -5.46 22.93 -35.71
C ASN A 162 -6.24 22.56 -36.98
N ASP A 163 -5.63 21.69 -37.79
CA ASP A 163 -6.09 21.09 -39.05
C ASP A 163 -6.01 21.95 -40.34
N THR A 164 -4.89 21.79 -41.05
CA THR A 164 -4.93 21.72 -42.52
C THR A 164 -4.21 20.48 -43.03
N LYS A 165 -5.00 19.58 -43.62
CA LYS A 165 -4.57 18.54 -44.54
C LYS A 165 -3.88 19.19 -45.74
N GLN A 166 -2.57 19.08 -45.87
CA GLN A 166 -1.90 19.21 -47.17
C GLN A 166 -1.71 17.83 -47.76
N LYS A 167 -2.52 17.52 -48.78
CA LYS A 167 -2.22 16.52 -49.79
C LYS A 167 -1.28 17.18 -50.79
N GLU A 168 -0.03 16.76 -50.82
CA GLU A 168 0.78 16.87 -52.04
C GLU A 168 0.85 15.50 -52.69
N SER A 169 0.36 15.45 -53.93
CA SER A 169 0.52 14.32 -54.84
C SER A 169 1.93 14.30 -55.41
N ILE A 170 2.61 13.15 -55.46
CA ILE A 170 3.38 12.62 -56.61
C ILE A 170 3.93 11.20 -56.28
N ASN A 171 3.86 10.32 -57.28
CA ASN A 171 4.38 8.94 -57.44
C ASN A 171 3.75 7.80 -56.61
N ASN A 172 2.85 7.06 -57.27
CA ASN A 172 1.90 6.10 -56.70
C ASN A 172 2.41 4.69 -56.39
N GLU A 173 3.61 4.26 -56.82
CA GLU A 173 4.07 2.88 -56.51
C GLU A 173 4.96 2.82 -55.26
N SER A 174 5.82 3.81 -55.04
CA SER A 174 6.68 3.85 -53.84
C SER A 174 5.97 4.37 -52.59
N THR A 175 4.90 5.18 -52.74
CA THR A 175 4.07 5.65 -51.63
C THR A 175 3.15 4.57 -51.07
N ASP A 176 2.60 3.68 -51.90
CA ASP A 176 1.75 2.58 -51.44
C ASP A 176 2.56 1.53 -50.67
N GLU A 177 3.77 1.20 -51.14
CA GLU A 177 4.65 0.28 -50.39
C GLU A 177 5.21 0.94 -49.12
N ALA A 178 5.56 2.23 -49.16
CA ALA A 178 5.96 2.95 -47.95
C ALA A 178 4.84 2.99 -46.90
N LYS A 179 3.59 3.20 -47.34
CA LYS A 179 2.41 3.19 -46.48
C LYS A 179 2.16 1.79 -45.90
N ARG A 180 2.27 0.75 -46.72
CA ARG A 180 2.18 -0.65 -46.27
C ARG A 180 3.26 -0.98 -45.23
N LEU A 181 4.52 -0.64 -45.49
CA LEU A 181 5.63 -0.86 -44.55
C LEU A 181 5.46 -0.06 -43.26
N LYS A 182 4.98 1.19 -43.35
CA LYS A 182 4.61 2.00 -42.18
C LYS A 182 3.51 1.33 -41.36
N ASP A 183 2.47 0.80 -42.01
CA ASP A 183 1.35 0.15 -41.32
C ASP A 183 1.78 -1.18 -40.67
N LEU A 184 2.63 -1.97 -41.34
CA LEU A 184 3.30 -3.14 -40.75
C LEU A 184 4.18 -2.76 -39.56
N GLY A 185 4.96 -1.68 -39.68
CA GLY A 185 5.79 -1.17 -38.59
C GLY A 185 4.95 -0.70 -37.39
N ASN A 186 3.83 -0.03 -37.64
CA ASN A 186 2.89 0.41 -36.60
C ASN A 186 2.23 -0.78 -35.89
N GLU A 187 1.86 -1.83 -36.63
CA GLU A 187 1.26 -3.04 -36.06
C GLU A 187 2.29 -3.82 -35.23
N ALA A 188 3.51 -4.01 -35.73
CA ALA A 188 4.61 -4.60 -34.97
C ALA A 188 4.92 -3.80 -33.69
N TYR A 189 4.90 -2.47 -33.77
CA TYR A 189 5.08 -1.60 -32.61
C TYR A 189 3.97 -1.80 -31.57
N LYS A 190 2.70 -1.88 -31.98
CA LYS A 190 1.57 -2.17 -31.06
C LYS A 190 1.69 -3.55 -30.40
N GLN A 191 2.22 -4.53 -31.11
CA GLN A 191 2.49 -5.87 -30.60
C GLN A 191 3.80 -5.97 -29.79
N LYS A 192 4.51 -4.85 -29.59
CA LYS A 192 5.81 -4.75 -28.90
C LYS A 192 6.96 -5.53 -29.58
N HIS A 193 6.84 -5.82 -30.87
CA HIS A 193 7.91 -6.39 -31.69
C HIS A 193 8.81 -5.27 -32.23
N PHE A 194 9.58 -4.63 -31.35
CA PHE A 194 10.31 -3.40 -31.69
C PHE A 194 11.36 -3.58 -32.78
N ASP A 195 12.07 -4.71 -32.84
CA ASP A 195 13.05 -4.97 -33.90
C ASP A 195 12.41 -5.13 -35.27
N GLU A 196 11.24 -5.78 -35.33
CA GLU A 196 10.44 -5.87 -36.56
C GLU A 196 9.92 -4.49 -36.97
N ALA A 197 9.42 -3.70 -36.02
CA ALA A 197 8.98 -2.33 -36.27
C ALA A 197 10.11 -1.44 -36.80
N LEU A 198 11.30 -1.48 -36.19
CA LEU A 198 12.49 -0.76 -36.66
C LEU A 198 12.90 -1.20 -38.06
N LYS A 199 12.84 -2.51 -38.36
CA LYS A 199 13.11 -3.05 -39.68
C LYS A 199 12.12 -2.49 -40.71
N TRP A 200 10.82 -2.55 -40.43
CA TRP A 200 9.79 -2.05 -41.35
C TRP A 200 9.90 -0.53 -41.58
N PHE A 201 10.10 0.27 -40.52
CA PHE A 201 10.30 1.72 -40.67
C PHE A 201 11.59 2.06 -41.42
N SER A 202 12.68 1.32 -41.18
CA SER A 202 13.95 1.54 -41.89
C SER A 202 13.85 1.15 -43.37
N GLN A 203 13.14 0.07 -43.69
CA GLN A 203 12.85 -0.30 -45.08
C GLN A 203 12.00 0.75 -45.78
N ALA A 204 10.98 1.29 -45.10
CA ALA A 204 10.16 2.36 -45.64
C ALA A 204 11.01 3.61 -45.95
N LEU A 205 11.89 4.03 -45.03
CA LEU A 205 12.72 5.24 -45.18
C LEU A 205 13.70 5.21 -46.37
N VAL A 206 14.09 4.02 -46.84
CA VAL A 206 15.02 3.85 -47.97
C VAL A 206 14.30 3.90 -49.33
N LEU A 207 12.96 3.90 -49.35
CA LEU A 207 12.19 4.00 -50.59
C LEU A 207 12.37 5.37 -51.27
N ALA A 208 12.64 5.33 -52.57
CA ALA A 208 12.78 6.52 -53.39
C ALA A 208 11.42 7.23 -53.59
N GLY A 209 11.43 8.57 -53.58
CA GLY A 209 10.24 9.38 -53.86
C GLY A 209 9.33 9.66 -52.66
N LEU A 210 9.74 9.34 -51.43
CA LEU A 210 9.03 9.76 -50.22
C LEU A 210 8.98 11.29 -50.09
N SER A 211 7.80 11.81 -49.78
CA SER A 211 7.62 13.22 -49.38
C SER A 211 8.32 13.49 -48.04
N ASP A 212 8.71 14.75 -47.80
CA ASP A 212 9.27 15.14 -46.50
C ASP A 212 8.25 14.96 -45.36
N PHE A 213 6.95 15.06 -45.68
CA PHE A 213 5.84 14.73 -44.79
C PHE A 213 5.87 13.25 -44.34
N ASP A 214 5.94 12.32 -45.29
CA ASP A 214 5.96 10.89 -44.99
C ASP A 214 7.26 10.46 -44.31
N ARG A 215 8.40 11.03 -44.71
CA ARG A 215 9.69 10.84 -44.02
C ARG A 215 9.62 11.32 -42.58
N SER A 216 9.06 12.50 -42.34
CA SER A 216 8.93 13.06 -40.99
C SER A 216 8.13 12.11 -40.08
N ILE A 217 7.02 11.54 -40.58
CA ILE A 217 6.24 10.55 -39.83
C ILE A 217 7.04 9.28 -39.54
N LEU A 218 7.72 8.74 -40.55
CA LEU A 218 8.52 7.52 -40.41
C LEU A 218 9.66 7.70 -39.40
N TYR A 219 10.41 8.81 -39.48
CA TYR A 219 11.43 9.16 -38.51
C TYR A 219 10.84 9.33 -37.11
N SER A 220 9.71 10.02 -36.96
CA SER A 220 9.03 10.16 -35.66
C SER A 220 8.57 8.82 -35.08
N ASN A 221 8.08 7.90 -35.92
CA ASN A 221 7.65 6.57 -35.50
C ASN A 221 8.85 5.69 -35.12
N ARG A 222 9.94 5.74 -35.90
CA ARG A 222 11.17 5.01 -35.60
C ARG A 222 11.84 5.54 -34.32
N ALA A 223 11.84 6.86 -34.10
CA ALA A 223 12.25 7.49 -32.85
C ALA A 223 11.42 6.98 -31.67
N ALA A 224 10.09 6.86 -31.83
CA ALA A 224 9.21 6.27 -30.81
C ALA A 224 9.62 4.84 -30.45
N THR A 225 9.87 4.04 -31.48
CA THR A 225 10.29 2.63 -31.32
C THR A 225 11.62 2.53 -30.59
N TYR A 226 12.60 3.40 -30.91
CA TYR A 226 13.86 3.44 -30.18
C TYR A 226 13.68 3.85 -28.71
N LEU A 227 12.77 4.79 -28.40
CA LEU A 227 12.50 5.22 -27.02
C LEU A 227 11.83 4.12 -26.18
N GLU A 228 11.03 3.26 -26.79
CA GLU A 228 10.34 2.16 -26.07
C GLU A 228 11.09 0.83 -26.11
N LYS A 229 12.04 0.66 -27.02
CA LYS A 229 12.83 -0.57 -27.13
C LYS A 229 13.69 -0.75 -25.87
N PRO A 230 13.64 -1.92 -25.20
CA PRO A 230 14.58 -2.26 -24.16
C PRO A 230 16.01 -2.38 -24.73
N GLU A 231 16.97 -1.62 -24.19
CA GLU A 231 18.39 -1.69 -24.58
C GLU A 231 19.00 -3.08 -24.29
N PRO A 232 20.07 -3.56 -24.95
CA PRO A 232 20.85 -4.76 -24.60
C PRO A 232 21.79 -4.58 -23.38
N THR A 233 22.25 -5.67 -22.75
CA THR A 233 22.87 -5.70 -21.39
C THR A 233 24.30 -5.26 -21.41
N GLU A 234 24.88 -5.40 -22.58
CA GLU A 234 26.27 -5.15 -22.84
C GLU A 234 26.35 -3.73 -23.37
N PHE A 235 26.99 -2.89 -22.56
CA PHE A 235 27.31 -1.52 -22.88
C PHE A 235 28.21 -1.53 -24.12
N ASN A 236 27.62 -1.27 -25.30
CA ASN A 236 28.38 -1.01 -26.51
C ASN A 236 28.18 0.47 -26.85
N SER A 237 29.27 1.24 -26.75
CA SER A 237 29.26 2.71 -26.80
C SER A 237 28.84 3.31 -28.15
N SER A 238 28.59 2.48 -29.17
CA SER A 238 28.32 2.91 -30.55
C SER A 238 26.85 2.84 -30.97
N ASN A 239 25.96 2.19 -30.21
CA ASN A 239 24.56 1.92 -30.61
C ASN A 239 23.55 2.20 -29.48
N ASN A 240 23.65 3.36 -28.83
CA ASN A 240 22.67 3.76 -27.82
C ASN A 240 21.38 4.24 -28.52
N SER A 241 20.30 3.47 -28.38
CA SER A 241 18.99 3.72 -28.98
C SER A 241 18.44 5.10 -28.65
N ARG A 242 18.82 5.70 -27.52
CA ARG A 242 18.37 7.05 -27.13
C ARG A 242 18.98 8.15 -28.00
N TYR A 243 20.23 8.00 -28.43
CA TYR A 243 20.85 8.93 -29.37
C TYR A 243 20.30 8.75 -30.79
N LEU A 244 20.03 7.50 -31.20
CA LEU A 244 19.33 7.22 -32.47
C LEU A 244 17.90 7.80 -32.45
N ALA A 245 17.21 7.69 -31.31
CA ALA A 245 15.90 8.31 -31.12
C ALA A 245 15.95 9.83 -31.22
N LEU A 246 16.95 10.48 -30.59
CA LEU A 246 17.15 11.92 -30.71
C LEU A 246 17.41 12.30 -32.16
N GLN A 247 18.34 11.62 -32.83
CA GLN A 247 18.67 11.89 -34.23
C GLN A 247 17.42 11.81 -35.11
N ASP A 248 16.64 10.73 -35.01
CA ASP A 248 15.42 10.56 -35.79
C ASP A 248 14.34 11.59 -35.42
N ALA A 249 14.18 11.92 -34.14
CA ALA A 249 13.25 12.96 -33.70
C ALA A 249 13.62 14.34 -34.27
N GLU A 250 14.91 14.66 -34.30
CA GLU A 250 15.43 15.89 -34.88
C GLU A 250 15.26 15.91 -36.40
N HIS A 251 15.48 14.78 -37.09
CA HIS A 251 15.18 14.67 -38.52
C HIS A 251 13.69 14.87 -38.79
N ALA A 252 12.80 14.29 -37.99
CA ALA A 252 11.37 14.48 -38.11
C ALA A 252 10.98 15.97 -37.92
N ARG A 253 11.58 16.65 -36.94
CA ARG A 253 11.40 18.09 -36.67
C ARG A 253 11.92 18.94 -37.83
N ASP A 254 13.11 18.65 -38.33
CA ASP A 254 13.76 19.46 -39.36
C ASP A 254 13.04 19.33 -40.71
N LEU A 255 12.49 18.14 -41.00
CA LEU A 255 11.61 17.92 -42.16
C LEU A 255 10.24 18.59 -42.00
N ARG A 256 9.71 18.67 -40.77
CA ARG A 256 8.40 19.28 -40.49
C ARG A 256 8.40 20.15 -39.23
N PRO A 257 8.92 21.39 -39.30
CA PRO A 257 9.11 22.26 -38.14
C PRO A 257 7.83 22.76 -37.50
N THR A 258 6.72 22.75 -38.25
CA THR A 258 5.39 23.16 -37.77
C THR A 258 4.62 22.00 -37.14
N TRP A 259 5.17 20.79 -37.09
CA TRP A 259 4.49 19.63 -36.51
C TRP A 259 4.71 19.56 -35.00
N PRO A 260 3.67 19.79 -34.17
CA PRO A 260 3.82 19.81 -32.71
C PRO A 260 4.39 18.49 -32.18
N LYS A 261 3.96 17.37 -32.78
CA LYS A 261 4.38 16.02 -32.38
C LYS A 261 5.89 15.78 -32.61
N ALA A 262 6.50 16.39 -33.63
CA ALA A 262 7.94 16.26 -33.85
C ALA A 262 8.75 16.95 -32.75
N HIS A 263 8.37 18.17 -32.37
CA HIS A 263 8.98 18.87 -31.24
C HIS A 263 8.73 18.15 -29.92
N CYS A 264 7.54 17.58 -29.74
CA CYS A 264 7.24 16.73 -28.59
C CYS A 264 8.15 15.48 -28.57
N ARG A 265 8.40 14.84 -29.72
CA ARG A 265 9.30 13.69 -29.83
C ARG A 265 10.75 14.04 -29.50
N VAL A 266 11.22 15.22 -29.94
CA VAL A 266 12.55 15.75 -29.59
C VAL A 266 12.62 15.99 -28.08
N GLY A 267 11.56 16.55 -27.49
CA GLY A 267 11.44 16.69 -26.03
C GLY A 267 11.53 15.34 -25.31
N GLN A 268 10.85 14.30 -25.81
CA GLN A 268 10.90 12.95 -25.25
C GLN A 268 12.30 12.34 -25.33
N ALA A 269 13.01 12.56 -26.44
CA ALA A 269 14.38 12.10 -26.61
C ALA A 269 15.37 12.81 -25.67
N TYR A 270 15.27 14.14 -25.52
CA TYR A 270 16.08 14.88 -24.54
C TYR A 270 15.75 14.48 -23.09
N MET A 271 14.48 14.19 -22.78
CA MET A 271 14.10 13.61 -21.49
C MET A 271 14.78 12.27 -21.23
N ALA A 272 14.82 11.37 -22.23
CA ALA A 272 15.47 10.08 -22.12
C ALA A 272 17.00 10.19 -21.93
N LEU A 273 17.60 11.26 -22.46
CA LEU A 273 19.02 11.60 -22.30
C LEU A 273 19.32 12.36 -21.00
N GLY A 274 18.32 12.78 -20.22
CA GLY A 274 18.51 13.56 -18.99
C GLY A 274 18.77 15.06 -19.21
N GLU A 275 18.57 15.56 -20.44
CA GLU A 275 18.82 16.95 -20.85
C GLU A 275 17.55 17.79 -20.65
N PHE A 276 17.14 17.98 -19.39
CA PHE A 276 15.81 18.50 -19.04
C PHE A 276 15.53 19.91 -19.54
N GLU A 277 16.53 20.78 -19.61
CA GLU A 277 16.36 22.14 -20.15
C GLU A 277 16.05 22.12 -21.65
N LYS A 278 16.76 21.29 -22.42
CA LYS A 278 16.51 21.11 -23.86
C LYS A 278 15.15 20.44 -24.09
N ALA A 279 14.75 19.54 -23.19
CA ALA A 279 13.42 18.93 -23.23
C ALA A 279 12.30 19.94 -23.00
N VAL A 280 12.37 20.74 -21.94
CA VAL A 280 11.39 21.82 -21.65
C VAL A 280 11.28 22.79 -22.81
N HIS A 281 12.43 23.20 -23.37
CA HIS A 281 12.45 24.07 -24.55
C HIS A 281 11.71 23.46 -25.74
N SER A 282 11.92 22.17 -25.99
CA SER A 282 11.26 21.45 -27.08
C SER A 282 9.75 21.27 -26.85
N TYR A 283 9.32 20.99 -25.62
CA TYR A 283 7.89 20.92 -25.29
C TYR A 283 7.20 22.28 -25.35
N ASN A 284 7.87 23.36 -24.94
CA ASN A 284 7.35 24.72 -25.11
C ASN A 284 7.17 25.07 -26.60
N LYS A 285 8.10 24.65 -27.47
CA LYS A 285 7.93 24.77 -28.92
C LYS A 285 6.74 23.96 -29.45
N ALA A 286 6.54 22.74 -28.95
CA ALA A 286 5.38 21.93 -29.30
C ALA A 286 4.06 22.59 -28.88
N LEU A 287 4.00 23.13 -27.67
CA LEU A 287 2.83 23.81 -27.12
C LEU A 287 2.57 25.19 -27.74
N ALA A 288 3.60 25.84 -28.28
CA ALA A 288 3.40 27.04 -29.09
C ALA A 288 2.67 26.73 -30.40
N LEU A 289 2.82 25.51 -30.93
CA LEU A 289 2.17 25.03 -32.15
C LEU A 289 0.78 24.40 -31.87
N ASP A 290 0.61 23.72 -30.74
CA ASP A 290 -0.67 23.14 -30.28
C ASP A 290 -0.92 23.44 -28.79
N PRO A 291 -1.41 24.65 -28.45
CA PRO A 291 -1.57 25.07 -27.06
C PRO A 291 -2.64 24.29 -26.29
N THR A 292 -3.58 23.66 -27.00
CA THR A 292 -4.71 22.92 -26.42
C THR A 292 -4.36 21.49 -26.00
N ASN A 293 -3.14 21.04 -26.29
CA ASN A 293 -2.74 19.65 -26.07
C ASN A 293 -2.38 19.36 -24.61
N ILE A 294 -3.37 18.86 -23.86
CA ILE A 294 -3.22 18.52 -22.43
C ILE A 294 -2.09 17.50 -22.20
N GLU A 295 -1.91 16.54 -23.11
CA GLU A 295 -0.84 15.53 -23.00
C GLU A 295 0.55 16.18 -23.09
N MET A 296 0.74 17.13 -24.02
CA MET A 296 2.00 17.88 -24.15
C MET A 296 2.23 18.84 -22.97
N GLN A 297 1.17 19.46 -22.43
CA GLN A 297 1.26 20.29 -21.23
C GLN A 297 1.73 19.46 -20.03
N ASN A 298 1.13 18.29 -19.81
CA ASN A 298 1.53 17.38 -18.75
C ASN A 298 2.99 16.92 -18.90
N THR A 299 3.42 16.62 -20.14
CA THR A 299 4.78 16.17 -20.43
C THR A 299 5.81 17.29 -20.22
N ARG A 300 5.47 18.53 -20.59
CA ARG A 300 6.27 19.74 -20.29
C ARG A 300 6.38 19.96 -18.79
N ASP A 301 5.28 19.89 -18.05
CA ASP A 301 5.26 20.14 -16.60
C ASP A 301 6.10 19.12 -15.86
N PHE A 302 6.05 17.86 -16.30
CA PHE A 302 6.93 16.81 -15.81
C PHE A 302 8.42 17.11 -16.11
N ALA A 303 8.73 17.60 -17.32
CA ALA A 303 10.09 18.00 -17.68
C ALA A 303 10.58 19.23 -16.89
N LEU A 304 9.71 20.20 -16.60
CA LEU A 304 9.98 21.36 -15.75
C LEU A 304 10.26 20.92 -14.32
N GLU A 305 9.43 20.05 -13.77
CA GLU A 305 9.63 19.48 -12.43
C GLU A 305 10.98 18.77 -12.33
N ARG A 306 11.36 17.99 -13.36
CA ARG A 306 12.69 17.39 -13.47
C ARG A 306 13.79 18.44 -13.63
N LYS A 307 13.64 19.45 -14.49
CA LYS A 307 14.60 20.56 -14.63
C LYS A 307 14.83 21.26 -13.30
N HIS A 308 13.79 21.58 -12.54
CA HIS A 308 13.92 22.17 -11.21
C HIS A 308 14.60 21.20 -10.25
N TYR A 309 14.23 19.92 -10.28
CA TYR A 309 14.89 18.89 -9.48
C TYR A 309 16.37 18.73 -9.76
N TYR A 310 16.80 18.76 -11.03
CA TYR A 310 18.19 18.57 -11.47
C TYR A 310 19.02 19.85 -11.52
N GLY A 311 18.43 21.00 -11.84
CA GLY A 311 19.09 22.32 -11.79
C GLY A 311 19.44 22.74 -10.36
N ARG A 312 18.73 22.19 -9.36
CA ARG A 312 19.13 22.27 -7.95
C ARG A 312 20.42 21.47 -7.64
N GLN A 313 20.82 20.51 -8.47
CA GLN A 313 21.91 19.55 -8.18
C GLN A 313 23.32 20.02 -8.57
N GLU A 314 23.48 21.04 -9.41
CA GLU A 314 24.82 21.36 -9.95
C GLU A 314 25.75 22.07 -8.95
N HIS A 315 25.25 22.54 -7.80
CA HIS A 315 26.08 23.26 -6.81
C HIS A 315 25.91 22.78 -5.36
N LEU A 316 25.08 21.77 -5.07
CA LEU A 316 24.82 21.28 -3.71
C LEU A 316 24.73 19.75 -3.70
N ASP A 317 25.33 19.12 -2.68
CA ASP A 317 25.14 17.70 -2.38
C ASP A 317 23.64 17.35 -2.38
N ILE A 318 23.27 16.46 -3.30
CA ILE A 318 21.92 16.01 -3.66
C ILE A 318 21.12 15.52 -2.44
N ARG A 319 21.80 15.23 -1.32
CA ARG A 319 21.21 14.74 -0.08
C ARG A 319 20.56 15.82 0.79
N SER A 320 20.63 17.11 0.42
CA SER A 320 20.44 18.22 1.38
C SER A 320 19.78 19.51 0.84
N ILE A 321 18.85 19.44 -0.12
CA ILE A 321 18.12 20.65 -0.57
C ILE A 321 16.64 20.55 -0.14
N PRO A 322 16.21 21.36 0.85
CA PRO A 322 14.81 21.42 1.24
C PRO A 322 13.95 21.93 0.08
N ARG A 323 12.73 21.36 -0.07
CA ARG A 323 11.72 21.93 -0.98
C ARG A 323 11.36 23.32 -0.50
N THR A 324 11.33 24.31 -1.40
CA THR A 324 10.90 25.66 -1.00
C THR A 324 9.43 25.63 -0.59
N THR A 325 9.02 26.51 0.32
CA THR A 325 7.60 26.60 0.72
C THR A 325 6.68 26.88 -0.49
N ARG A 326 7.19 27.53 -1.55
CA ARG A 326 6.48 27.70 -2.82
C ARG A 326 6.24 26.37 -3.55
N GLU A 327 7.23 25.49 -3.58
CA GLU A 327 7.11 24.15 -4.17
C GLU A 327 6.16 23.27 -3.35
N GLN A 328 6.24 23.36 -2.02
CA GLN A 328 5.31 22.66 -1.12
C GLN A 328 3.87 23.14 -1.32
N LEU A 329 3.63 24.45 -1.48
CA LEU A 329 2.32 25.02 -1.79
C LEU A 329 1.83 24.65 -3.19
N THR A 330 2.73 24.54 -4.17
CA THR A 330 2.42 24.08 -5.54
C THR A 330 2.02 22.60 -5.57
N GLU A 331 2.62 21.77 -4.71
CA GLU A 331 2.25 20.37 -4.56
C GLU A 331 0.94 20.21 -3.78
N LEU A 332 0.76 21.03 -2.74
CA LEU A 332 -0.51 21.14 -2.03
C LEU A 332 -1.63 21.62 -2.97
N SER A 333 -1.34 22.52 -3.91
CA SER A 333 -2.33 22.98 -4.88
C SER A 333 -2.73 21.92 -5.88
N LYS A 334 -1.82 21.01 -6.26
CA LYS A 334 -2.16 19.83 -7.09
C LYS A 334 -3.20 18.92 -6.40
N THR A 335 -3.23 18.89 -5.07
CA THR A 335 -4.16 18.05 -4.29
C THR A 335 -5.40 18.80 -3.80
N THR A 336 -5.31 20.11 -3.60
CA THR A 336 -6.39 20.94 -3.02
C THR A 336 -7.07 21.87 -4.02
N GLY A 337 -6.51 22.06 -5.22
CA GLY A 337 -7.06 22.92 -6.27
C GLY A 337 -6.81 24.42 -6.10
N LEU A 338 -5.89 24.83 -5.21
CA LEU A 338 -5.54 26.24 -4.98
C LEU A 338 -5.01 26.92 -6.26
N THR A 339 -5.58 28.08 -6.63
CA THR A 339 -5.09 28.86 -7.78
C THR A 339 -3.82 29.64 -7.44
N THR A 340 -3.02 30.00 -8.45
CA THR A 340 -1.77 30.78 -8.28
C THR A 340 -2.00 32.10 -7.53
N GLU A 341 -3.14 32.74 -7.74
CA GLU A 341 -3.52 33.98 -7.05
C GLU A 341 -3.85 33.75 -5.56
N GLN A 342 -4.46 32.60 -5.23
CA GLN A 342 -4.72 32.21 -3.85
C GLN A 342 -3.42 31.83 -3.13
N GLN A 343 -2.46 31.22 -3.82
CA GLN A 343 -1.12 30.93 -3.28
C GLN A 343 -0.38 32.23 -2.93
N GLU A 344 -0.37 33.20 -3.83
CA GLU A 344 0.26 34.51 -3.57
C GLU A 344 -0.42 35.25 -2.41
N LYS A 345 -1.75 35.18 -2.28
CA LYS A 345 -2.48 35.74 -1.11
C LYS A 345 -2.13 35.04 0.20
N VAL A 346 -1.91 33.72 0.19
CA VAL A 346 -1.46 32.96 1.36
C VAL A 346 -0.04 33.35 1.73
N ILE A 347 0.86 33.47 0.74
CA ILE A 347 2.24 33.95 0.95
C ILE A 347 2.23 35.36 1.54
N ASP A 348 1.44 36.30 1.01
CA ASP A 348 1.34 37.67 1.53
C ASP A 348 0.71 37.75 2.93
N MET A 349 -0.28 36.90 3.24
CA MET A 349 -0.82 36.78 4.60
C MET A 349 0.25 36.28 5.59
N ILE A 350 1.06 35.30 5.18
CA ILE A 350 2.17 34.78 5.99
C ILE A 350 3.23 35.87 6.19
N ARG A 351 3.61 36.62 5.14
CA ARG A 351 4.55 37.76 5.22
C ARG A 351 4.11 38.83 6.23
N LYS A 352 2.80 39.11 6.32
CA LYS A 352 2.24 40.08 7.28
C LYS A 352 2.17 39.58 8.72
N HIS A 353 1.99 38.27 8.94
CA HIS A 353 1.77 37.71 10.28
C HIS A 353 3.04 37.14 10.93
N ASP A 354 4.06 36.79 10.15
CA ASP A 354 5.30 36.18 10.64
C ASP A 354 6.53 36.73 9.89
N PRO A 355 7.17 37.80 10.42
CA PRO A 355 8.36 38.41 9.83
C PRO A 355 9.57 37.46 9.75
N GLY A 356 9.58 36.39 10.57
CA GLY A 356 10.61 35.36 10.57
C GLY A 356 10.52 34.48 9.33
N LYS A 357 9.30 34.13 8.92
CA LYS A 357 9.06 33.39 7.68
C LYS A 357 9.37 34.21 6.44
N ASP A 358 9.07 35.51 6.40
CA ASP A 358 9.41 36.39 5.27
C ASP A 358 10.92 36.39 4.94
N ALA A 359 11.77 36.48 5.97
CA ALA A 359 13.22 36.40 5.80
C ALA A 359 13.69 35.04 5.24
N VAL A 360 13.04 33.95 5.65
CA VAL A 360 13.28 32.60 5.12
C VAL A 360 12.80 32.46 3.67
N PHE A 361 11.70 33.09 3.28
CA PHE A 361 11.23 33.09 1.88
C PHE A 361 12.17 33.82 0.92
N THR A 362 12.78 34.90 1.40
CA THR A 362 13.62 35.77 0.56
C THR A 362 15.05 35.23 0.41
N GLY A 363 15.55 34.49 1.41
CA GLY A 363 16.89 33.90 1.39
C GLY A 363 17.18 32.99 0.19
N PRO A 364 16.31 32.03 -0.17
CA PRO A 364 16.49 31.15 -1.32
C PRO A 364 16.49 31.88 -2.66
N GLN A 365 15.69 32.95 -2.80
CA GLN A 365 15.68 33.76 -4.03
C GLN A 365 17.05 34.38 -4.32
N TYR A 366 17.74 34.85 -3.28
CA TYR A 366 19.11 35.36 -3.41
C TYR A 366 20.16 34.23 -3.42
N ARG A 367 19.93 33.09 -2.74
CA ARG A 367 20.87 31.96 -2.75
C ARG A 367 20.95 31.28 -4.11
N ASP A 368 19.80 31.09 -4.77
CA ASP A 368 19.68 30.26 -5.97
C ASP A 368 19.47 31.12 -7.24
N GLY A 369 19.01 32.36 -7.08
CA GLY A 369 18.57 33.21 -8.17
C GLY A 369 17.11 32.89 -8.58
N ASP A 370 16.37 33.91 -8.98
CA ASP A 370 14.98 33.82 -9.46
C ASP A 370 14.84 34.66 -10.75
N ASP A 371 13.72 34.56 -11.46
CA ASP A 371 13.49 35.16 -12.79
C ASP A 371 13.86 36.66 -12.88
N ASN A 372 13.80 37.39 -11.77
CA ASN A 372 14.19 38.81 -11.64
C ASN A 372 15.23 39.09 -10.55
N VAL A 373 15.77 38.06 -9.89
CA VAL A 373 16.72 38.21 -8.77
C VAL A 373 18.01 37.47 -9.12
N LYS A 374 19.10 38.20 -9.31
CA LYS A 374 20.40 37.57 -9.50
C LYS A 374 20.85 36.90 -8.21
N GLN A 375 21.44 35.72 -8.32
CA GLN A 375 22.10 35.04 -7.22
C GLN A 375 23.09 35.98 -6.52
N ASN A 376 22.96 36.07 -5.20
CA ASN A 376 23.77 36.88 -4.30
C ASN A 376 23.81 36.23 -2.91
N TYR A 377 24.88 35.50 -2.62
CA TYR A 377 25.04 34.78 -1.36
C TYR A 377 25.19 35.70 -0.13
N GLU A 378 25.74 36.92 -0.28
CA GLU A 378 25.86 37.87 0.83
C GLU A 378 24.49 38.37 1.29
N LEU A 379 23.61 38.68 0.33
CA LEU A 379 22.22 39.04 0.63
C LEU A 379 21.47 37.85 1.19
N ALA A 380 21.65 36.64 0.63
CA ALA A 380 21.06 35.43 1.18
C ALA A 380 21.47 35.20 2.64
N ALA A 381 22.76 35.33 2.96
CA ALA A 381 23.29 35.23 4.32
C ALA A 381 22.70 36.29 5.26
N LYS A 382 22.51 37.53 4.80
CA LYS A 382 21.84 38.58 5.58
C LYS A 382 20.40 38.22 5.90
N PHE A 383 19.65 37.70 4.93
CA PHE A 383 18.27 37.27 5.15
C PHE A 383 18.18 36.06 6.07
N TYR A 384 19.04 35.06 5.91
CA TYR A 384 19.08 33.93 6.84
C TYR A 384 19.53 34.35 8.25
N SER A 385 20.46 35.29 8.38
CA SER A 385 20.85 35.84 9.69
C SER A 385 19.68 36.56 10.38
N LYS A 386 18.87 37.30 9.61
CA LYS A 386 17.62 37.90 10.11
C LYS A 386 16.62 36.81 10.56
N ALA A 387 16.48 35.74 9.79
CA ALA A 387 15.63 34.60 10.15
C ALA A 387 16.12 33.89 11.43
N VAL A 388 17.44 33.74 11.59
CA VAL A 388 18.06 33.17 12.81
C VAL A 388 17.77 34.05 14.02
N ALA A 389 17.90 35.38 13.90
CA ALA A 389 17.58 36.32 14.98
C ALA A 389 16.11 36.24 15.42
N LEU A 390 15.22 35.77 14.54
CA LEU A 390 13.80 35.54 14.79
C LEU A 390 13.49 34.10 15.21
N GLY A 391 14.51 33.27 15.41
CA GLY A 391 14.39 31.91 15.92
C GLY A 391 14.03 30.85 14.88
N SER A 392 14.16 31.10 13.57
CA SER A 392 13.81 30.14 12.53
C SER A 392 14.82 28.99 12.38
N ALA A 393 14.37 27.73 12.55
CA ALA A 393 15.17 26.55 12.26
C ALA A 393 15.63 26.47 10.79
N GLU A 394 14.76 26.82 9.84
CA GLU A 394 15.09 26.86 8.41
C GLU A 394 16.16 27.93 8.11
N GLY A 395 16.06 29.09 8.75
CA GLY A 395 17.10 30.12 8.67
C GLY A 395 18.44 29.64 9.23
N MET A 396 18.41 28.97 10.39
CA MET A 396 19.61 28.40 11.04
C MET A 396 20.27 27.33 10.16
N TYR A 397 19.50 26.40 9.62
CA TYR A 397 19.98 25.37 8.70
C TYR A 397 20.64 25.97 7.46
N ASN A 398 19.95 26.88 6.78
CA ASN A 398 20.46 27.48 5.54
C ASN A 398 21.69 28.36 5.77
N LEU A 399 21.73 29.13 6.87
CA LEU A 399 22.93 29.91 7.22
C LEU A 399 24.11 29.01 7.58
N ALA A 400 23.86 27.87 8.24
CA ALA A 400 24.90 26.89 8.53
C ALA A 400 25.56 26.33 7.26
N LEU A 401 24.78 26.06 6.22
CA LEU A 401 25.30 25.61 4.92
C LEU A 401 26.15 26.68 4.23
N LEU A 402 25.79 27.96 4.35
CA LEU A 402 26.60 29.06 3.81
C LEU A 402 27.94 29.17 4.54
N HIS A 403 27.96 29.06 5.87
CA HIS A 403 29.21 29.03 6.66
C HIS A 403 30.08 27.80 6.38
N GLN A 404 29.48 26.64 6.07
CA GLN A 404 30.23 25.45 5.69
C GLN A 404 31.01 25.64 4.38
N ARG A 405 30.44 26.43 3.46
CA ARG A 405 30.94 26.58 2.08
C ARG A 405 31.63 27.90 1.79
N GLY A 406 31.56 28.86 2.72
CA GLY A 406 32.12 30.20 2.52
C GLY A 406 31.36 31.04 1.51
N LEU A 407 30.05 30.79 1.36
CA LEU A 407 29.22 31.45 0.36
C LEU A 407 28.57 32.70 0.95
N GLY A 408 29.08 33.88 0.61
CA GLY A 408 28.58 35.16 1.11
C GLY A 408 28.90 35.44 2.59
N VAL A 409 29.59 34.52 3.25
CA VAL A 409 30.14 34.60 4.61
C VAL A 409 31.49 33.88 4.64
N GLN A 410 32.31 34.14 5.66
CA GLN A 410 33.55 33.39 5.86
C GLN A 410 33.26 31.93 6.23
N ILE A 411 34.16 31.02 5.80
CA ILE A 411 34.10 29.62 6.19
C ILE A 411 34.25 29.53 7.70
N ASP A 412 33.23 29.01 8.37
CA ASP A 412 33.24 28.82 9.81
C ASP A 412 32.46 27.54 10.18
N MET A 413 33.20 26.44 10.30
CA MET A 413 32.64 25.14 10.63
C MET A 413 32.07 25.09 12.05
N GLN A 414 32.63 25.84 13.01
CA GLN A 414 32.12 25.84 14.38
C GLN A 414 30.79 26.56 14.47
N THR A 415 30.66 27.70 13.78
CA THR A 415 29.39 28.41 13.67
C THR A 415 28.35 27.59 12.90
N SER A 416 28.77 26.91 11.83
CA SER A 416 27.90 25.98 11.08
C SER A 416 27.31 24.89 11.98
N ILE A 417 28.15 24.13 12.69
CA ILE A 417 27.70 23.05 13.59
C ILE A 417 26.79 23.60 14.70
N ARG A 418 27.15 24.75 15.29
CA ARG A 418 26.33 25.37 16.34
C ARG A 418 24.94 25.75 15.83
N LEU A 419 24.84 26.31 14.63
CA LEU A 419 23.56 26.65 14.01
C LEU A 419 22.73 25.40 13.70
N LEU A 420 23.37 24.31 13.24
CA LEU A 420 22.69 23.03 13.03
C LEU A 420 22.18 22.43 14.34
N GLU A 421 22.98 22.46 15.42
CA GLU A 421 22.56 22.01 16.74
C GLU A 421 21.39 22.84 17.30
N GLN A 422 21.42 24.16 17.09
CA GLN A 422 20.33 25.06 17.47
C GLN A 422 19.06 24.77 16.69
N ALA A 423 19.15 24.54 15.38
CA ALA A 423 18.02 24.15 14.55
C ALA A 423 17.45 22.80 15.01
N ALA A 424 18.32 21.81 15.23
CA ALA A 424 17.93 20.46 15.68
C ALA A 424 17.39 20.40 17.12
N ALA A 425 17.64 21.43 17.93
CA ALA A 425 17.09 21.56 19.29
C ALA A 425 15.66 22.13 19.31
N GLN A 426 15.16 22.68 18.20
CA GLN A 426 13.81 23.22 18.16
C GLN A 426 12.76 22.12 18.14
N ASN A 427 11.66 22.33 18.86
CA ASN A 427 10.54 21.39 18.87
C ASN A 427 9.84 21.41 17.50
N PRO A 428 9.52 20.25 16.91
CA PRO A 428 8.69 20.18 15.73
C PRO A 428 7.32 20.81 16.00
N THR A 429 7.02 21.95 15.38
CA THR A 429 5.67 22.53 15.43
C THR A 429 4.75 21.67 14.59
N MET A 430 4.16 20.64 15.20
CA MET A 430 2.99 19.96 14.65
C MET A 430 1.79 20.89 14.86
N SER A 431 1.45 21.70 13.86
CA SER A 431 0.18 22.43 13.85
C SER A 431 -0.91 21.50 13.31
N ASP A 432 -1.97 21.29 14.09
CA ASP A 432 -3.13 20.47 13.74
C ASP A 432 -3.89 20.91 12.47
N LYS A 433 -3.51 22.04 11.85
CA LYS A 433 -4.18 22.62 10.68
C LYS A 433 -3.34 22.61 9.39
N CYS A 434 -2.07 22.18 9.41
CA CYS A 434 -1.26 22.10 8.19
C CYS A 434 -0.21 20.98 8.30
N PRO A 435 -0.34 19.86 7.56
CA PRO A 435 0.57 18.72 7.63
C PRO A 435 1.83 18.95 6.78
N ILE A 436 2.43 20.14 6.87
CA ILE A 436 3.74 20.40 6.23
C ILE A 436 4.83 20.12 7.28
N PRO A 437 5.87 19.32 6.96
CA PRO A 437 6.99 19.04 7.85
C PRO A 437 7.65 20.33 8.37
N ASN A 438 8.23 20.27 9.57
CA ASN A 438 8.99 21.38 10.13
C ASN A 438 10.28 21.61 9.32
N VAL A 439 10.23 22.51 8.34
CA VAL A 439 11.34 22.77 7.41
C VAL A 439 12.57 23.24 8.19
N GLY A 440 13.71 22.59 7.97
CA GLY A 440 15.00 22.93 8.57
C GLY A 440 15.42 22.07 9.76
N VAL A 441 14.50 21.46 10.52
CA VAL A 441 14.88 20.64 11.69
C VAL A 441 15.35 19.25 11.26
N ALA A 442 14.57 18.54 10.44
CA ALA A 442 14.93 17.20 9.96
C ALA A 442 16.19 17.25 9.07
N GLU A 443 16.34 18.33 8.30
CA GLU A 443 17.51 18.58 7.47
C GLU A 443 18.75 18.92 8.31
N ALA A 444 18.61 19.71 9.38
CA ALA A 444 19.72 19.96 10.30
C ALA A 444 20.17 18.69 11.03
N GLU A 445 19.22 17.86 11.49
CA GLU A 445 19.53 16.56 12.09
C GLU A 445 20.22 15.62 11.10
N HIS A 446 19.78 15.58 9.85
CA HIS A 446 20.44 14.78 8.80
C HIS A 446 21.85 15.28 8.51
N SER A 447 22.05 16.60 8.39
CA SER A 447 23.36 17.20 8.19
C SER A 447 24.30 16.94 9.36
N LEU A 448 23.83 17.02 10.62
CA LEU A 448 24.61 16.60 11.78
C LEU A 448 25.01 15.13 11.71
N GLY A 449 24.11 14.27 11.23
CA GLY A 449 24.42 12.86 10.94
C GLY A 449 25.60 12.71 9.97
N LEU A 450 25.60 13.44 8.86
CA LEU A 450 26.70 13.47 7.90
C LEU A 450 28.00 14.02 8.49
N HIS A 451 27.93 15.10 9.27
CA HIS A 451 29.11 15.69 9.92
C HIS A 451 29.79 14.71 10.87
N TYR A 452 29.01 13.97 11.67
CA TYR A 452 29.53 12.92 12.54
C TYR A 452 29.97 11.67 11.76
N GLU A 453 29.31 11.29 10.66
CA GLU A 453 29.73 10.15 9.83
C GLU A 453 31.07 10.42 9.14
N MET A 454 31.28 11.63 8.63
CA MET A 454 32.47 12.01 7.86
C MET A 454 33.58 12.66 8.70
N GLY A 455 33.30 13.04 9.95
CA GLY A 455 34.26 13.76 10.80
C GLY A 455 34.55 15.19 10.33
N VAL A 456 33.56 15.86 9.74
CA VAL A 456 33.73 17.18 9.14
C VAL A 456 33.26 18.25 10.12
N GLY A 457 34.18 19.04 10.69
CA GLY A 457 33.85 20.08 11.70
C GLY A 457 33.58 19.54 13.11
N VAL A 458 33.42 18.21 13.25
CA VAL A 458 33.32 17.47 14.51
C VAL A 458 34.15 16.18 14.39
N GLU A 459 34.49 15.55 15.52
CA GLU A 459 35.16 14.26 15.49
C GLU A 459 34.25 13.17 14.90
N MET A 460 34.82 12.33 14.03
CA MET A 460 34.10 11.23 13.38
C MET A 460 33.53 10.28 14.42
N ASN A 461 32.22 10.02 14.36
CA ASN A 461 31.52 9.17 15.30
C ASN A 461 30.27 8.54 14.65
N TYR A 462 30.41 7.33 14.13
CA TYR A 462 29.31 6.60 13.49
C TYR A 462 28.11 6.35 14.42
N HIS A 463 28.33 6.17 15.73
CA HIS A 463 27.23 5.99 16.67
C HIS A 463 26.38 7.26 16.80
N LYS A 464 27.02 8.42 16.96
CA LYS A 464 26.32 9.72 16.95
C LYS A 464 25.64 9.98 15.60
N ALA A 465 26.30 9.66 14.49
CA ALA A 465 25.72 9.78 13.16
C ALA A 465 24.41 8.97 13.04
N SER A 466 24.39 7.72 13.53
CA SER A 466 23.19 6.88 13.53
C SER A 466 22.05 7.48 14.37
N GLN A 467 22.35 8.09 15.51
CA GLN A 467 21.35 8.75 16.36
C GLN A 467 20.74 9.96 15.67
N TRP A 468 21.56 10.76 15.00
CA TRP A 468 21.11 11.91 14.23
C TRP A 468 20.28 11.49 13.00
N TYR A 469 20.70 10.45 12.27
CA TYR A 469 19.91 9.90 11.17
C TYR A 469 18.59 9.28 11.62
N GLN A 470 18.54 8.63 12.79
CA GLN A 470 17.30 8.12 13.36
C GLN A 470 16.33 9.27 13.66
N ARG A 471 16.79 10.33 14.32
CA ARG A 471 15.96 11.52 14.61
C ARG A 471 15.44 12.17 13.33
N ALA A 472 16.31 12.40 12.35
CA ALA A 472 15.92 12.96 11.06
C ALA A 472 14.90 12.06 10.33
N SER A 473 15.08 10.73 10.36
CA SER A 473 14.15 9.76 9.79
C SER A 473 12.77 9.78 10.48
N ASP A 474 12.75 9.89 11.82
CA ASP A 474 11.53 10.00 12.63
C ASP A 474 10.79 11.31 12.33
N HIS A 475 11.53 12.37 12.02
CA HIS A 475 11.00 13.65 11.53
C HIS A 475 10.75 13.69 10.01
N GLY A 476 10.80 12.54 9.34
CA GLY A 476 10.33 12.38 7.96
C GLY A 476 11.40 12.40 6.87
N SER A 477 12.68 12.57 7.21
CA SER A 477 13.78 12.55 6.22
C SER A 477 13.97 11.16 5.61
N SER A 478 13.70 11.04 4.31
CA SER A 478 13.91 9.79 3.56
C SER A 478 15.40 9.48 3.35
N THR A 479 16.23 10.50 3.11
CA THR A 479 17.68 10.35 2.94
C THR A 479 18.35 9.86 4.22
N ALA A 480 17.90 10.33 5.39
CA ALA A 480 18.37 9.85 6.69
C ALA A 480 17.98 8.38 6.94
N ALA A 481 16.75 8.00 6.59
CA ALA A 481 16.30 6.62 6.68
C ALA A 481 17.14 5.68 5.77
N ASN A 482 17.51 6.14 4.57
CA ASN A 482 18.42 5.39 3.69
C ASN A 482 19.80 5.20 4.32
N ASN A 483 20.42 6.29 4.79
CA ASN A 483 21.76 6.25 5.39
C ASN A 483 21.77 5.36 6.64
N LEU A 484 20.75 5.46 7.49
CA LEU A 484 20.59 4.59 8.64
C LEU A 484 20.39 3.12 8.24
N GLY A 485 19.63 2.87 7.16
CA GLY A 485 19.46 1.54 6.59
C GLY A 485 20.79 0.91 6.15
N LEU A 486 21.65 1.68 5.50
CA LEU A 486 23.01 1.24 5.13
C LEU A 486 23.90 1.03 6.36
N MET A 487 23.80 1.89 7.38
CA MET A 487 24.53 1.71 8.64
C MET A 487 24.15 0.40 9.34
N TYR A 488 22.87 0.03 9.34
CA TYR A 488 22.41 -1.28 9.82
C TYR A 488 22.80 -2.44 8.89
N GLU A 489 22.89 -2.24 7.57
CA GLU A 489 23.37 -3.29 6.64
C GLU A 489 24.84 -3.65 6.92
N GLU A 490 25.65 -2.62 7.12
CA GLU A 490 27.09 -2.75 7.25
C GLU A 490 27.56 -2.90 8.71
N GLY A 491 26.71 -2.56 9.69
CA GLY A 491 27.08 -2.51 11.09
C GLY A 491 27.97 -1.31 11.46
N ARG A 492 27.87 -0.20 10.72
CA ARG A 492 28.64 1.02 10.99
C ARG A 492 27.94 1.85 12.06
N GLY A 493 28.54 1.99 13.26
CA GLY A 493 27.98 2.80 14.34
C GLY A 493 26.74 2.24 15.04
N VAL A 494 26.16 1.18 14.49
CA VAL A 494 25.07 0.37 15.04
C VAL A 494 25.40 -1.09 14.80
N SER A 495 24.88 -1.99 15.63
CA SER A 495 25.02 -3.43 15.38
C SER A 495 24.32 -3.80 14.06
N LYS A 496 25.00 -4.61 13.24
CA LYS A 496 24.48 -5.08 11.96
C LYS A 496 23.12 -5.76 12.15
N ASP A 497 22.11 -5.29 11.41
CA ASP A 497 20.73 -5.76 11.46
C ASP A 497 20.10 -5.64 10.07
N LEU A 498 20.13 -6.73 9.31
CA LEU A 498 19.62 -6.76 7.93
C LEU A 498 18.09 -6.61 7.85
N VAL A 499 17.36 -6.86 8.94
CA VAL A 499 15.89 -6.71 8.97
C VAL A 499 15.53 -5.25 9.18
N LYS A 500 16.20 -4.56 10.12
CA LYS A 500 16.07 -3.10 10.26
C LYS A 500 16.57 -2.35 9.05
N SER A 501 17.69 -2.79 8.46
CA SER A 501 18.21 -2.25 7.20
C SER A 501 17.15 -2.32 6.09
N GLU A 502 16.57 -3.50 5.85
CA GLU A 502 15.52 -3.66 4.84
C GLU A 502 14.28 -2.81 5.15
N HIS A 503 13.85 -2.74 6.41
CA HIS A 503 12.71 -1.93 6.82
C HIS A 503 12.94 -0.43 6.55
N LEU A 504 14.11 0.09 6.93
CA LEU A 504 14.48 1.50 6.73
C LEU A 504 14.68 1.84 5.25
N LEU A 505 15.29 0.93 4.47
CA LEU A 505 15.40 1.07 3.02
C LEU A 505 14.03 1.05 2.34
N ARG A 506 13.10 0.20 2.78
CA ARG A 506 11.70 0.19 2.28
C ARG A 506 10.95 1.46 2.68
N LEU A 507 11.09 1.92 3.92
CA LEU A 507 10.48 3.18 4.40
C LEU A 507 10.98 4.37 3.57
N SER A 508 12.29 4.43 3.32
CA SER A 508 12.92 5.48 2.51
C SER A 508 12.50 5.41 1.04
N ALA A 509 12.46 4.21 0.45
CA ALA A 509 12.01 3.98 -0.92
C ALA A 509 10.53 4.36 -1.13
N VAL A 510 9.64 4.05 -0.16
CA VAL A 510 8.22 4.46 -0.21
C VAL A 510 8.05 5.97 -0.07
N ARG A 511 8.94 6.62 0.70
CA ARG A 511 9.03 8.09 0.78
C ARG A 511 9.71 8.73 -0.44
N GLY A 512 10.06 7.94 -1.46
CA GLY A 512 10.48 8.43 -2.77
C GLY A 512 11.99 8.61 -2.95
N ASP A 513 12.84 8.11 -2.05
CA ASP A 513 14.31 8.19 -2.23
C ASP A 513 14.80 7.20 -3.31
N PRO A 514 15.37 7.67 -4.44
CA PRO A 514 15.80 6.78 -5.53
C PRO A 514 17.04 5.93 -5.17
N ASN A 515 17.89 6.39 -4.26
CA ASN A 515 19.05 5.63 -3.79
C ASN A 515 18.62 4.50 -2.87
N ALA A 516 17.63 4.74 -2.00
CA ALA A 516 17.04 3.71 -1.17
C ALA A 516 16.37 2.61 -2.00
N MET A 517 15.67 2.98 -3.08
CA MET A 517 15.12 2.00 -4.02
C MET A 517 16.23 1.10 -4.62
N MET A 518 17.38 1.69 -5.01
CA MET A 518 18.51 0.94 -5.56
C MET A 518 19.21 0.08 -4.50
N ASN A 519 19.44 0.61 -3.29
CA ASN A 519 20.04 -0.12 -2.19
C ASN A 519 19.15 -1.30 -1.74
N LEU A 520 17.83 -1.10 -1.75
CA LEU A 520 16.86 -2.16 -1.52
C LEU A 520 16.94 -3.23 -2.64
N ALA A 521 17.03 -2.82 -3.90
CA ALA A 521 17.20 -3.75 -5.02
C ALA A 521 18.48 -4.60 -4.86
N LEU A 522 19.60 -3.98 -4.48
CA LEU A 522 20.86 -4.67 -4.20
C LEU A 522 20.72 -5.68 -3.05
N LEU A 523 20.09 -5.27 -1.94
CA LEU A 523 19.87 -6.14 -0.78
C LEU A 523 19.00 -7.35 -1.14
N LEU A 524 17.94 -7.15 -1.93
CA LEU A 524 17.05 -8.22 -2.40
C LEU A 524 17.76 -9.15 -3.38
N PHE A 525 18.61 -8.60 -4.25
CA PHE A 525 19.45 -9.39 -5.17
C PHE A 525 20.43 -10.29 -4.40
N LYS A 526 21.07 -9.78 -3.34
CA LYS A 526 21.93 -10.58 -2.44
C LYS A 526 21.14 -11.68 -1.72
N LYS A 527 19.87 -11.44 -1.40
CA LYS A 527 18.94 -12.44 -0.84
C LYS A 527 18.37 -13.41 -1.88
N ASN A 528 18.80 -13.31 -3.13
CA ASN A 528 18.33 -14.10 -4.27
C ASN A 528 16.83 -13.91 -4.58
N ASP A 529 16.27 -12.75 -4.25
CA ASP A 529 14.91 -12.36 -4.64
C ASP A 529 14.96 -11.51 -5.93
N LEU A 530 15.34 -12.17 -7.03
CA LEU A 530 15.78 -11.53 -8.28
C LEU A 530 14.68 -10.67 -8.94
N GLN A 531 13.42 -10.99 -8.69
CA GLN A 531 12.26 -10.38 -9.34
C GLN A 531 11.82 -9.09 -8.63
N ASP A 532 11.79 -9.12 -7.31
CA ASP A 532 11.55 -7.93 -6.50
C ASP A 532 12.77 -6.98 -6.57
N ALA A 533 13.98 -7.53 -6.71
CA ALA A 533 15.19 -6.77 -7.03
C ALA A 533 15.09 -6.06 -8.39
N GLU A 534 14.69 -6.75 -9.47
CA GLU A 534 14.44 -6.14 -10.79
C GLU A 534 13.41 -5.01 -10.69
N ARG A 535 12.30 -5.21 -9.96
CA ARG A 535 11.23 -4.22 -9.81
C ARG A 535 11.68 -2.95 -9.11
N TRP A 536 12.40 -3.08 -7.99
CA TRP A 536 12.90 -1.91 -7.27
C TRP A 536 14.05 -1.21 -8.03
N CYS A 537 14.86 -1.97 -8.76
CA CYS A 537 15.88 -1.41 -9.67
C CYS A 537 15.22 -0.61 -10.81
N GLN A 538 14.15 -1.12 -11.42
CA GLN A 538 13.37 -0.39 -12.42
C GLN A 538 12.79 0.91 -11.86
N ARG A 539 12.16 0.85 -10.67
CA ARG A 539 11.62 2.06 -10.00
C ARG A 539 12.70 3.08 -9.67
N ALA A 540 13.87 2.63 -9.24
CA ALA A 540 15.01 3.51 -9.01
C ALA A 540 15.46 4.19 -10.33
N SER A 541 15.53 3.43 -11.44
CA SER A 541 15.85 3.94 -12.77
C SER A 541 14.82 4.96 -13.28
N ASP A 542 13.52 4.68 -13.11
CA ASP A 542 12.43 5.58 -13.47
C ASP A 542 12.49 6.88 -12.66
N ASN A 543 12.94 6.81 -11.41
CA ASN A 543 13.26 7.94 -10.53
C ASN A 543 14.72 8.43 -10.70
N ASN A 544 15.32 8.14 -11.85
CA ASN A 544 16.62 8.63 -12.33
C ASN A 544 17.84 8.30 -11.45
N ASN A 545 17.81 7.20 -10.69
CA ASN A 545 19.03 6.67 -10.10
C ASN A 545 19.98 6.18 -11.20
N MET A 546 21.22 6.71 -11.27
CA MET A 546 22.19 6.36 -12.32
C MET A 546 22.66 4.91 -12.24
N LEU A 547 23.00 4.42 -11.05
CA LEU A 547 23.45 3.03 -10.85
C LEU A 547 22.36 2.04 -11.24
N ALA A 548 21.10 2.37 -10.93
CA ALA A 548 19.96 1.57 -11.37
C ALA A 548 19.84 1.56 -12.88
N LYS A 549 19.98 2.70 -13.58
CA LYS A 549 19.96 2.75 -15.06
C LYS A 549 21.06 1.90 -15.70
N GLU A 550 22.26 1.89 -15.12
CA GLU A 550 23.40 1.12 -15.62
C GLU A 550 23.24 -0.38 -15.37
N CYS A 551 22.83 -0.75 -14.16
CA CYS A 551 22.75 -2.15 -13.75
C CYS A 551 21.39 -2.79 -14.06
N LEU A 552 20.34 -2.02 -14.40
CA LEU A 552 18.97 -2.50 -14.62
C LEU A 552 18.98 -3.75 -15.47
N LYS A 553 19.77 -3.75 -16.54
CA LYS A 553 19.75 -4.88 -17.45
C LYS A 553 20.43 -6.13 -16.91
N THR A 554 21.43 -5.99 -16.05
CA THR A 554 21.97 -7.13 -15.30
C THR A 554 20.90 -7.77 -14.42
N TYR A 555 20.07 -6.96 -13.75
CA TYR A 555 18.97 -7.44 -12.93
C TYR A 555 17.87 -8.08 -13.80
N GLN A 556 17.50 -7.44 -14.92
CA GLN A 556 16.54 -7.98 -15.89
C GLN A 556 17.02 -9.32 -16.46
N ASN A 557 18.29 -9.43 -16.87
CA ASN A 557 18.86 -10.67 -17.38
C ASN A 557 18.94 -11.77 -16.31
N ALA A 558 19.26 -11.43 -15.06
CA ALA A 558 19.29 -12.41 -13.97
C ALA A 558 17.88 -12.94 -13.69
N ALA A 559 16.91 -12.03 -13.61
CA ALA A 559 15.50 -12.36 -13.47
C ALA A 559 14.96 -13.11 -14.70
N GLU A 560 15.45 -12.81 -15.91
CA GLU A 560 15.06 -13.48 -17.15
C GLU A 560 15.68 -14.87 -17.27
N LYS A 561 16.95 -15.06 -16.92
CA LYS A 561 17.56 -16.40 -16.81
C LYS A 561 16.83 -17.27 -15.80
N GLU A 562 16.42 -16.69 -14.67
CA GLU A 562 15.54 -17.36 -13.72
C GLU A 562 14.22 -17.74 -14.41
N ARG A 563 13.54 -16.79 -15.08
CA ARG A 563 12.30 -17.07 -15.84
C ARG A 563 12.47 -18.15 -16.93
N GLU A 564 13.60 -18.19 -17.63
CA GLU A 564 13.93 -19.18 -18.69
C GLU A 564 14.25 -20.57 -18.11
N HIS A 565 15.07 -20.66 -17.06
CA HIS A 565 15.29 -21.91 -16.31
C HIS A 565 13.96 -22.53 -15.89
N PHE A 566 12.99 -21.68 -15.58
CA PHE A 566 11.68 -22.09 -15.17
C PHE A 566 10.64 -22.22 -16.31
N LYS A 567 10.95 -21.79 -17.54
CA LYS A 567 10.16 -22.14 -18.74
C LYS A 567 10.33 -23.61 -19.11
N GLU A 568 11.52 -24.19 -18.92
CA GLU A 568 11.78 -25.62 -19.13
C GLU A 568 10.93 -26.51 -18.21
N LEU A 569 10.50 -25.99 -17.05
CA LEU A 569 9.56 -26.70 -16.18
C LEU A 569 8.19 -26.87 -16.83
N ASN A 570 7.78 -26.06 -17.82
CA ASN A 570 6.46 -26.17 -18.46
C ASN A 570 5.30 -25.94 -17.45
N VAL A 571 5.35 -24.80 -16.76
CA VAL A 571 4.46 -24.42 -15.64
C VAL A 571 2.99 -24.36 -16.08
N GLU A 572 2.69 -23.79 -17.24
CA GLU A 572 1.31 -23.67 -17.75
C GLU A 572 0.68 -25.03 -18.05
N LYS A 573 1.45 -25.97 -18.60
CA LYS A 573 0.98 -27.33 -18.85
C LYS A 573 0.65 -28.04 -17.53
N TRP A 574 1.55 -27.95 -16.54
CA TRP A 574 1.34 -28.53 -15.20
C TRP A 574 0.19 -27.87 -14.43
N GLU A 575 0.04 -26.54 -14.51
CA GLU A 575 -1.09 -25.83 -13.90
C GLU A 575 -2.42 -26.25 -14.54
N LYS A 576 -2.45 -26.39 -15.88
CA LYS A 576 -3.63 -26.84 -16.62
C LYS A 576 -3.97 -28.31 -16.32
N GLU A 577 -2.96 -29.16 -16.19
CA GLU A 577 -3.10 -30.56 -15.78
C GLU A 577 -3.55 -30.72 -14.31
N ASN A 578 -3.23 -29.75 -13.44
CA ASN A 578 -3.65 -29.72 -12.02
C ASN A 578 -4.84 -28.78 -11.74
N GLY A 579 -5.49 -28.24 -12.78
CA GLY A 579 -6.72 -27.44 -12.66
C GLY A 579 -6.55 -26.04 -12.04
N LEU A 580 -5.38 -25.43 -12.16
CA LEU A 580 -5.02 -24.14 -11.56
C LEU A 580 -5.19 -22.99 -12.57
N ALA A 581 -5.84 -21.89 -12.17
CA ALA A 581 -6.15 -20.77 -13.06
C ALA A 581 -4.92 -19.89 -13.36
N THR A 582 -4.70 -19.55 -14.64
CA THR A 582 -3.43 -19.00 -15.17
C THR A 582 -3.26 -17.47 -15.05
N SER A 583 -4.26 -16.71 -14.62
CA SER A 583 -4.33 -15.25 -14.91
C SER A 583 -4.18 -14.29 -13.72
N THR A 584 -3.93 -14.75 -12.48
CA THR A 584 -3.97 -13.89 -11.28
C THR A 584 -2.66 -13.72 -10.52
N LEU A 585 -1.63 -14.54 -10.78
CA LEU A 585 -0.34 -14.49 -10.10
C LEU A 585 0.79 -14.08 -11.07
N ALA A 586 1.74 -13.27 -10.60
CA ALA A 586 2.94 -12.91 -11.35
C ALA A 586 3.76 -14.18 -11.66
N TYR A 587 4.40 -14.22 -12.84
CA TYR A 587 5.00 -15.46 -13.39
C TYR A 587 5.97 -16.16 -12.43
N ASN A 588 6.72 -15.42 -11.62
CA ASN A 588 7.73 -15.97 -10.72
C ASN A 588 7.16 -16.63 -9.45
N GLU A 589 5.98 -16.19 -9.00
CA GLU A 589 5.24 -16.86 -7.92
C GLU A 589 4.63 -18.17 -8.40
N ARG A 590 4.18 -18.23 -9.66
CA ARG A 590 3.68 -19.46 -10.32
C ARG A 590 4.80 -20.49 -10.49
N ILE A 591 6.01 -20.02 -10.77
CA ILE A 591 7.23 -20.81 -10.81
C ILE A 591 7.63 -21.30 -9.42
N LYS A 592 7.74 -20.42 -8.42
CA LYS A 592 8.05 -20.82 -7.03
C LYS A 592 7.03 -21.85 -6.55
N ARG A 593 5.74 -21.66 -6.85
CA ARG A 593 4.67 -22.62 -6.60
C ARG A 593 4.88 -23.98 -7.25
N LYS A 594 5.35 -24.01 -8.49
CA LYS A 594 5.66 -25.26 -9.18
C LYS A 594 6.90 -25.94 -8.60
N VAL A 595 8.01 -25.20 -8.45
CA VAL A 595 9.26 -25.70 -7.86
C VAL A 595 9.03 -26.21 -6.43
N LEU A 596 8.19 -25.52 -5.65
CA LEU A 596 7.76 -25.93 -4.32
C LEU A 596 6.73 -27.09 -4.35
N ALA A 597 5.96 -27.24 -5.42
CA ALA A 597 5.07 -28.40 -5.59
C ALA A 597 5.78 -29.66 -6.12
N ASP A 598 6.91 -29.49 -6.79
CA ASP A 598 7.81 -30.58 -7.18
C ASP A 598 8.74 -30.97 -6.00
N GLU A 599 8.94 -30.07 -5.03
CA GLU A 599 9.44 -30.37 -3.69
C GLU A 599 8.36 -31.14 -2.89
N PRO A 600 8.59 -32.41 -2.47
CA PRO A 600 7.56 -33.29 -1.91
C PRO A 600 6.87 -32.74 -0.65
N SER A 601 7.48 -31.74 0.00
CA SER A 601 7.02 -31.12 1.23
C SER A 601 6.12 -29.89 1.03
N VAL A 602 6.20 -29.16 -0.11
CA VAL A 602 5.52 -27.85 -0.28
C VAL A 602 4.34 -27.86 -1.27
N ALA A 603 4.15 -28.93 -2.06
CA ALA A 603 2.89 -29.22 -2.78
C ALA A 603 1.65 -29.21 -1.86
N LYS A 604 1.89 -29.45 -0.56
CA LYS A 604 0.92 -29.50 0.53
C LYS A 604 0.61 -28.13 1.17
N ALA A 605 1.44 -27.11 0.91
CA ALA A 605 1.32 -25.77 1.52
C ALA A 605 0.66 -24.72 0.59
N TYR A 606 0.78 -24.89 -0.74
CA TYR A 606 0.15 -23.94 -1.69
C TYR A 606 -1.38 -24.05 -1.77
N SER A 607 -1.97 -25.18 -1.34
CA SER A 607 -3.41 -25.29 -1.14
C SER A 607 -3.91 -24.49 0.08
N VAL A 608 -3.02 -24.18 1.04
CA VAL A 608 -3.35 -23.53 2.32
C VAL A 608 -3.35 -22.00 2.22
N VAL A 609 -2.55 -21.38 1.34
CA VAL A 609 -2.50 -19.91 1.14
C VAL A 609 -3.74 -19.38 0.41
N TYR A 610 -4.34 -20.18 -0.48
CA TYR A 610 -5.61 -19.83 -1.15
C TYR A 610 -6.80 -19.82 -0.17
N ASP A 611 -6.76 -20.68 0.85
CA ASP A 611 -7.76 -20.72 1.94
C ASP A 611 -7.61 -19.55 2.95
N LEU A 612 -6.39 -18.99 3.10
CA LEU A 612 -6.08 -17.87 4.01
C LEU A 612 -6.60 -16.50 3.50
N THR A 613 -6.58 -16.23 2.19
CA THR A 613 -7.06 -14.97 1.59
C THR A 613 -8.58 -14.78 1.74
N LYS A 614 -9.35 -15.89 1.81
CA LYS A 614 -10.81 -15.88 2.04
C LYS A 614 -11.17 -15.71 3.53
N ALA A 615 -10.24 -16.06 4.43
CA ALA A 615 -10.42 -15.95 5.87
C ALA A 615 -10.27 -14.49 6.39
N ILE A 616 -9.50 -13.64 5.71
CA ILE A 616 -9.24 -12.23 6.10
C ILE A 616 -10.48 -11.32 5.96
N GLN A 617 -11.43 -11.62 5.07
CA GLN A 617 -12.59 -10.75 4.81
C GLN A 617 -13.81 -10.96 5.74
N SER A 618 -13.79 -11.88 6.72
CA SER A 618 -15.02 -12.26 7.45
C SER A 618 -14.97 -12.41 8.98
N LEU A 619 -13.97 -11.85 9.70
CA LEU A 619 -14.04 -11.76 11.18
C LEU A 619 -13.86 -10.33 11.73
N LYS A 620 -14.71 -9.98 12.70
CA LYS A 620 -14.46 -9.02 13.82
C LYS A 620 -14.89 -9.71 15.14
N PRO A 621 -14.26 -9.45 16.30
CA PRO A 621 -13.29 -10.30 17.04
C PRO A 621 -13.86 -10.96 18.33
N VAL A 622 -13.21 -11.75 19.22
CA VAL A 622 -12.10 -12.76 19.31
C VAL A 622 -12.28 -13.42 20.72
N PRO A 623 -12.13 -14.75 20.92
CA PRO A 623 -11.87 -15.33 22.25
C PRO A 623 -10.36 -15.35 22.53
N GLN A 624 -9.93 -14.88 23.71
CA GLN A 624 -8.54 -15.04 24.17
C GLN A 624 -8.37 -16.36 24.94
N PRO A 625 -7.42 -17.22 24.52
CA PRO A 625 -6.70 -18.14 25.39
C PRO A 625 -5.19 -17.81 25.42
N MET A 626 -4.53 -18.22 26.51
CA MET A 626 -3.10 -18.08 26.77
C MET A 626 -2.23 -18.42 25.55
N GLY A 627 -1.34 -17.48 25.20
CA GLY A 627 -0.50 -17.54 24.00
C GLY A 627 -0.63 -16.24 23.20
N ALA A 628 -0.31 -15.10 23.83
CA ALA A 628 -0.31 -13.82 23.16
C ALA A 628 0.52 -13.87 21.88
N LYS A 629 -0.08 -13.57 20.72
CA LYS A 629 0.66 -13.06 19.57
C LYS A 629 1.61 -11.99 20.10
N ARG A 630 2.92 -12.09 19.84
CA ARG A 630 3.90 -11.06 20.24
C ARG A 630 3.40 -9.69 19.78
N ARG A 631 2.89 -8.89 20.72
CA ARG A 631 2.50 -7.50 20.49
C ARG A 631 3.77 -6.68 20.55
N GLU A 632 4.33 -6.32 19.40
CA GLU A 632 5.48 -5.43 19.40
C GLU A 632 5.07 -4.07 19.98
N PHE A 633 5.44 -3.86 21.25
CA PHE A 633 5.31 -2.56 21.89
C PHE A 633 6.30 -1.63 21.22
N ASN A 634 5.79 -0.77 20.34
CA ASN A 634 6.62 0.21 19.67
C ASN A 634 7.11 1.22 20.72
N TYR A 635 8.40 1.11 21.06
CA TYR A 635 9.06 1.94 22.05
C TYR A 635 8.91 3.44 21.76
N ALA A 636 8.94 3.84 20.48
CA ALA A 636 8.76 5.23 20.08
C ALA A 636 7.34 5.73 20.35
N VAL A 637 6.32 4.89 20.13
CA VAL A 637 4.93 5.21 20.46
C VAL A 637 4.75 5.31 21.99
N LEU A 638 5.32 4.39 22.76
CA LEU A 638 5.29 4.44 24.23
C LEU A 638 5.95 5.69 24.79
N LYS A 639 7.14 6.02 24.27
CA LYS A 639 7.87 7.23 24.65
C LYS A 639 7.10 8.50 24.27
N GLN A 640 6.52 8.55 23.07
CA GLN A 640 5.71 9.68 22.61
C GLN A 640 4.51 9.93 23.53
N TYR A 641 3.75 8.88 23.87
CA TYR A 641 2.58 9.04 24.73
C TYR A 641 2.98 9.31 26.19
N SER A 642 4.06 8.71 26.68
CA SER A 642 4.62 9.04 28.00
C SER A 642 4.98 10.53 28.10
N LEU A 643 5.56 11.13 27.05
CA LEU A 643 5.87 12.56 27.00
C LEU A 643 4.61 13.44 26.90
N LYS A 644 3.52 12.91 26.34
CA LYS A 644 2.19 13.57 26.33
C LYS A 644 1.43 13.43 27.67
N GLY A 645 2.07 12.89 28.71
CA GLY A 645 1.49 12.75 30.04
C GLY A 645 0.74 11.44 30.29
N SER A 646 0.82 10.46 29.39
CA SER A 646 0.24 9.12 29.58
C SER A 646 0.98 8.37 30.69
N ILE A 647 0.29 8.13 31.81
CA ILE A 647 0.81 7.39 32.96
C ILE A 647 1.02 5.93 32.57
N PHE A 648 0.08 5.35 31.82
CA PHE A 648 0.17 3.95 31.43
C PHE A 648 1.28 3.70 30.39
N ALA A 649 1.48 4.62 29.43
CA ALA A 649 2.61 4.53 28.50
C ALA A 649 3.96 4.63 29.22
N LYS A 650 4.06 5.48 30.26
CA LYS A 650 5.27 5.58 31.09
C LYS A 650 5.57 4.25 31.80
N ARG A 651 4.56 3.63 32.42
CA ARG A 651 4.71 2.30 33.06
C ARG A 651 5.12 1.22 32.07
N LEU A 652 4.51 1.17 30.89
CA LEU A 652 4.87 0.24 29.83
C LEU A 652 6.30 0.46 29.32
N LEU A 653 6.74 1.72 29.18
CA LEU A 653 8.11 2.07 28.80
C LEU A 653 9.13 1.59 29.85
N GLU A 654 8.84 1.84 31.13
CA GLU A 654 9.68 1.38 32.25
C GLU A 654 9.80 -0.15 32.28
N ALA A 655 8.67 -0.87 32.18
CA ALA A 655 8.68 -2.33 32.11
C ALA A 655 9.47 -2.84 30.90
N GLN A 656 9.35 -2.18 29.74
CA GLN A 656 10.01 -2.58 28.50
C GLN A 656 11.53 -2.36 28.56
N ILE A 657 12.00 -1.31 29.23
CA ILE A 657 13.44 -1.08 29.46
C ILE A 657 14.04 -2.23 30.28
N HIS A 658 13.39 -2.60 31.39
CA HIS A 658 13.81 -3.73 32.20
C HIS A 658 13.78 -5.03 31.38
N PHE A 659 12.72 -5.26 30.59
CA PHE A 659 12.64 -6.45 29.73
C PHE A 659 13.77 -6.50 28.67
N PHE A 660 14.09 -5.39 28.00
CA PHE A 660 15.19 -5.38 27.02
C PHE A 660 16.54 -5.67 27.65
N ARG A 661 16.79 -5.20 28.89
CA ARG A 661 17.99 -5.57 29.65
C ARG A 661 18.05 -7.07 29.92
N THR A 662 16.92 -7.73 30.17
CA THR A 662 16.90 -9.20 30.35
C THR A 662 17.36 -9.94 29.09
N ILE A 663 16.92 -9.48 27.91
CA ILE A 663 17.34 -10.07 26.63
C ILE A 663 18.83 -9.84 26.44
N GLU A 664 19.31 -8.62 26.69
CA GLU A 664 20.74 -8.28 26.59
C GLU A 664 21.61 -9.16 27.49
N ILE A 665 21.22 -9.35 28.75
CA ILE A 665 21.94 -10.20 29.72
C ILE A 665 21.95 -11.67 29.26
N LEU A 666 20.85 -12.17 28.70
CA LEU A 666 20.80 -13.52 28.14
C LEU A 666 21.56 -13.67 26.81
N THR A 667 21.97 -12.60 26.15
CA THR A 667 22.68 -12.68 24.87
C THR A 667 24.17 -12.30 24.93
N LYS A 668 24.68 -11.96 26.12
CA LYS A 668 26.09 -11.61 26.34
C LYS A 668 26.94 -12.86 26.67
N ASP A 669 28.04 -13.04 25.93
CA ASP A 669 28.95 -14.18 26.07
C ASP A 669 30.07 -13.99 27.13
N ASP A 670 30.24 -12.79 27.69
CA ASP A 670 31.41 -12.40 28.53
C ASP A 670 31.14 -12.28 30.05
N ILE A 671 30.00 -12.78 30.57
CA ILE A 671 29.66 -12.68 32.00
C ILE A 671 29.65 -14.08 32.62
N ALA A 672 30.30 -14.25 33.79
CA ALA A 672 30.24 -15.51 34.53
C ALA A 672 28.78 -15.88 34.83
N ASP A 673 28.40 -17.13 34.53
CA ASP A 673 27.00 -17.62 34.59
C ASP A 673 26.30 -17.27 35.91
N ASN A 674 27.03 -17.26 37.02
CA ASN A 674 26.47 -16.95 38.33
C ASN A 674 25.98 -15.51 38.47
N GLU A 675 26.74 -14.54 37.97
CA GLU A 675 26.42 -13.11 38.02
C GLU A 675 25.38 -12.74 36.95
N ARG A 676 25.50 -13.37 35.78
CA ARG A 676 24.53 -13.28 34.68
C ARG A 676 23.12 -13.71 35.10
N ASP A 677 22.99 -14.89 35.72
CA ASP A 677 21.69 -15.43 36.17
C ASP A 677 21.02 -14.51 37.21
N ALA A 678 21.80 -13.95 38.15
CA ALA A 678 21.30 -13.05 39.18
C ALA A 678 20.83 -11.70 38.61
N GLN A 679 21.60 -11.11 37.69
CA GLN A 679 21.23 -9.86 37.03
C GLN A 679 20.00 -10.04 36.12
N PHE A 680 19.94 -11.16 35.39
CA PHE A 680 18.79 -11.53 34.57
C PHE A 680 17.51 -11.63 35.39
N VAL A 681 17.54 -12.38 36.49
CA VAL A 681 16.38 -12.57 37.37
C VAL A 681 15.90 -11.25 37.96
N LYS A 682 16.82 -10.37 38.37
CA LYS A 682 16.47 -9.06 38.92
C LYS A 682 15.73 -8.20 37.89
N GLU A 683 16.27 -8.07 36.68
CA GLU A 683 15.68 -7.26 35.61
C GLU A 683 14.34 -7.85 35.14
N LEU A 684 14.23 -9.18 35.06
CA LEU A 684 12.99 -9.84 34.61
C LEU A 684 11.89 -9.72 35.66
N SER A 685 12.20 -9.95 36.93
CA SER A 685 11.24 -9.79 38.02
C SER A 685 10.74 -8.35 38.10
N THR A 686 11.65 -7.37 37.94
CA THR A 686 11.28 -5.95 37.91
C THR A 686 10.33 -5.63 36.75
N SER A 687 10.61 -6.15 35.55
CA SER A 687 9.71 -5.97 34.39
C SER A 687 8.33 -6.60 34.62
N ILE A 688 8.27 -7.82 35.17
CA ILE A 688 7.01 -8.52 35.50
C ILE A 688 6.17 -7.67 36.46
N ARG A 689 6.81 -7.15 37.52
CA ARG A 689 6.15 -6.40 38.60
C ARG A 689 5.65 -5.02 38.15
N ILE A 690 6.27 -4.41 37.13
CA ILE A 690 5.81 -3.12 36.59
C ILE A 690 4.63 -3.31 35.63
N GLU A 691 4.81 -4.16 34.60
CA GLU A 691 3.74 -4.55 33.66
C GLU A 691 4.16 -5.77 32.81
N HIS A 692 3.74 -6.97 33.23
CA HIS A 692 4.12 -8.23 32.58
C HIS A 692 3.77 -8.36 31.08
N ILE A 693 2.82 -7.57 30.55
CA ILE A 693 2.36 -7.66 29.16
C ILE A 693 3.48 -7.42 28.13
N VAL A 694 4.54 -6.70 28.49
CA VAL A 694 5.67 -6.38 27.61
C VAL A 694 6.62 -7.55 27.39
N ILE A 695 6.51 -8.61 28.20
CA ILE A 695 7.44 -9.73 28.21
C ILE A 695 7.12 -10.68 27.06
N GLN A 696 7.99 -10.69 26.06
CA GLN A 696 7.84 -11.46 24.82
C GLN A 696 9.14 -12.16 24.45
N LEU A 697 9.49 -13.17 25.24
CA LEU A 697 10.74 -13.91 25.01
C LEU A 697 10.71 -14.63 23.65
N PRO A 698 11.76 -14.47 22.82
CA PRO A 698 12.05 -15.35 21.69
C PRO A 698 11.97 -16.81 22.09
N GLU A 699 11.41 -17.68 21.25
CA GLU A 699 11.29 -19.12 21.55
C GLU A 699 12.68 -19.74 21.80
N VAL A 700 13.68 -19.26 21.06
CA VAL A 700 15.10 -19.61 21.23
C VAL A 700 15.64 -19.23 22.61
N LEU A 701 15.24 -18.09 23.17
CA LEU A 701 15.69 -17.61 24.49
C LEU A 701 14.82 -18.10 25.64
N HIS A 702 13.61 -18.63 25.36
CA HIS A 702 12.68 -19.08 26.39
C HIS A 702 13.21 -20.29 27.17
N LYS A 703 13.92 -21.20 26.49
CA LYS A 703 14.59 -22.34 27.13
C LYS A 703 15.74 -21.88 28.04
N GLU A 704 16.52 -20.91 27.59
CA GLU A 704 17.66 -20.39 28.34
C GLU A 704 17.23 -19.57 29.56
N ALA A 705 16.17 -18.77 29.43
CA ALA A 705 15.56 -18.04 30.54
C ALA A 705 15.11 -18.97 31.69
N LYS A 706 14.47 -20.10 31.35
CA LYS A 706 14.07 -21.11 32.34
C LYS A 706 15.27 -21.72 33.05
N LEU A 707 16.28 -22.13 32.28
CA LEU A 707 17.51 -22.71 32.83
C LEU A 707 18.24 -21.73 33.76
N ALA A 708 18.29 -20.44 33.43
CA ALA A 708 18.89 -19.41 34.27
C ALA A 708 18.16 -19.25 35.63
N VAL A 709 16.83 -19.24 35.60
CA VAL A 709 16.00 -19.17 36.82
C VAL A 709 16.18 -20.45 37.67
N ASP A 710 16.14 -21.63 37.03
CA ASP A 710 16.28 -22.92 37.72
C ASP A 710 17.65 -23.04 38.41
N ARG A 711 18.74 -22.68 37.72
CA ARG A 711 20.09 -22.67 38.31
C ARG A 711 20.18 -21.74 39.51
N LEU A 712 19.55 -20.56 39.44
CA LEU A 712 19.59 -19.59 40.52
C LEU A 712 18.78 -20.04 41.75
N LEU A 713 17.61 -20.65 41.55
CA LEU A 713 16.80 -21.21 42.64
C LEU A 713 17.54 -22.32 43.38
N ILE A 714 18.23 -23.21 42.65
CA ILE A 714 19.08 -24.27 43.24
C ILE A 714 20.19 -23.65 44.08
N ARG A 715 20.83 -22.59 43.57
CA ARG A 715 21.93 -21.90 44.27
C ARG A 715 21.47 -21.17 45.53
N CYS A 716 20.28 -20.55 45.49
CA CYS A 716 19.69 -19.89 46.65
C CYS A 716 19.23 -20.87 47.73
N ASN A 717 18.97 -22.13 47.35
CA ASN A 717 18.63 -23.25 48.25
C ASN A 717 17.49 -22.89 49.23
N ALA A 718 16.46 -22.21 48.74
CA ALA A 718 15.30 -21.75 49.51
C ALA A 718 15.62 -20.85 50.73
N LYS A 719 16.78 -20.19 50.72
CA LYS A 719 17.11 -19.19 51.73
C LYS A 719 16.38 -17.88 51.43
N GLU A 720 15.55 -17.43 52.37
CA GLU A 720 14.80 -16.18 52.26
C GLU A 720 15.72 -14.98 51.96
N SER A 721 15.56 -14.43 50.76
CA SER A 721 16.32 -13.27 50.28
C SER A 721 15.59 -12.61 49.12
N GLU A 722 15.87 -11.34 48.86
CA GLU A 722 15.28 -10.60 47.73
C GLU A 722 15.56 -11.28 46.38
N LEU A 723 16.75 -11.86 46.22
CA LEU A 723 17.14 -12.55 45.00
C LEU A 723 16.36 -13.87 44.80
N ASP A 724 16.14 -14.64 45.86
CA ASP A 724 15.32 -15.86 45.83
C ASP A 724 13.85 -15.53 45.55
N GLU A 725 13.30 -14.47 46.17
CA GLU A 725 11.94 -14.01 45.88
C GLU A 725 11.78 -13.61 44.40
N ASN A 726 12.73 -12.85 43.86
CA ASN A 726 12.71 -12.44 42.45
C ASN A 726 12.80 -13.63 41.51
N ALA A 727 13.61 -14.65 41.84
CA ALA A 727 13.72 -15.88 41.06
C ALA A 727 12.39 -16.65 41.02
N ARG A 728 11.69 -16.73 42.15
CA ARG A 728 10.38 -17.39 42.26
C ARG A 728 9.30 -16.66 41.47
N VAL A 729 9.31 -15.32 41.43
CA VAL A 729 8.39 -14.54 40.58
C VAL A 729 8.61 -14.85 39.10
N CYS A 730 9.87 -14.87 38.66
CA CYS A 730 10.22 -15.24 37.28
C CYS A 730 9.82 -16.68 36.95
N TYR A 731 10.04 -17.62 37.89
CA TYR A 731 9.66 -19.03 37.71
C TYR A 731 8.15 -19.17 37.51
N GLY A 732 7.34 -18.58 38.40
CA GLY A 732 5.89 -18.63 38.30
C GLY A 732 5.38 -18.12 36.94
N TYR A 733 5.98 -17.05 36.43
CA TYR A 733 5.61 -16.47 35.14
C TYR A 733 6.05 -17.32 33.92
N LEU A 734 7.26 -17.88 33.94
CA LEU A 734 7.80 -18.66 32.81
C LEU A 734 7.16 -20.07 32.69
N HIS A 735 6.61 -20.60 33.78
CA HIS A 735 6.08 -21.97 33.85
C HIS A 735 4.55 -22.08 33.71
N MET A 736 3.87 -20.98 33.33
CA MET A 736 2.41 -20.89 33.14
C MET A 736 1.78 -21.96 32.21
N ASN A 737 2.56 -22.66 31.37
CA ASN A 737 2.06 -23.76 30.54
C ASN A 737 1.75 -25.03 31.35
N SER A 738 2.21 -25.14 32.61
CA SER A 738 1.87 -26.22 33.55
C SER A 738 1.11 -25.63 34.74
N LEU A 739 -0.20 -25.40 34.56
CA LEU A 739 -1.02 -24.63 35.50
C LEU A 739 -1.05 -25.23 36.91
N GLU A 740 -1.21 -26.56 37.04
CA GLU A 740 -1.34 -27.23 38.34
C GLU A 740 0.00 -27.24 39.11
N SER A 741 1.10 -27.61 38.47
CA SER A 741 2.44 -27.60 39.09
C SER A 741 2.88 -26.18 39.49
N THR A 742 2.49 -25.18 38.70
CA THR A 742 2.79 -23.77 39.02
C THR A 742 1.99 -23.27 40.22
N ILE A 743 0.73 -23.70 40.37
CA ILE A 743 -0.09 -23.38 41.57
C ILE A 743 0.50 -24.01 42.84
N GLU A 744 0.96 -25.26 42.77
CA GLU A 744 1.64 -25.93 43.88
C GLU A 744 2.92 -25.17 44.28
N PHE A 745 3.73 -24.81 43.29
CA PHE A 745 4.95 -24.01 43.50
C PHE A 745 4.64 -22.65 44.15
N LEU A 746 3.64 -21.92 43.64
CA LEU A 746 3.24 -20.62 44.20
C LEU A 746 2.68 -20.74 45.62
N THR A 747 2.04 -21.86 45.96
CA THR A 747 1.56 -22.11 47.32
C THR A 747 2.70 -22.17 48.32
N VAL A 748 3.81 -22.84 47.97
CA VAL A 748 5.03 -22.85 48.77
C VAL A 748 5.64 -21.44 48.85
N CYS A 749 5.65 -20.69 47.74
CA CYS A 749 6.19 -19.33 47.71
C CYS A 749 5.41 -18.37 48.62
N ILE A 750 4.08 -18.49 48.70
CA ILE A 750 3.23 -17.67 49.58
C ILE A 750 3.51 -17.96 51.06
N GLN A 751 3.79 -19.22 51.42
CA GLN A 751 4.15 -19.58 52.78
C GLN A 751 5.52 -19.02 53.19
N MET A 752 6.48 -19.02 52.27
CA MET A 752 7.82 -18.47 52.50
C MET A 752 7.83 -16.92 52.49
N TYR A 753 7.04 -16.30 51.62
CA TYR A 753 6.98 -14.85 51.44
C TYR A 753 5.56 -14.31 51.66
N PRO A 754 5.00 -14.41 52.89
CA PRO A 754 3.60 -14.08 53.17
C PRO A 754 3.27 -12.59 52.99
N LYS A 755 4.29 -11.73 52.91
CA LYS A 755 4.13 -10.29 52.66
C LYS A 755 4.17 -9.92 51.17
N SER A 756 4.48 -10.87 50.27
CA SER A 756 4.57 -10.61 48.84
C SER A 756 3.21 -10.84 48.18
N HIS A 757 2.55 -9.74 47.81
CA HIS A 757 1.23 -9.80 47.15
C HIS A 757 1.29 -10.40 45.74
N PHE A 758 2.44 -10.37 45.07
CA PHE A 758 2.60 -10.86 43.70
C PHE A 758 2.36 -12.36 43.53
N PHE A 759 2.73 -13.18 44.52
CA PHE A 759 2.47 -14.63 44.44
C PHE A 759 0.98 -14.95 44.58
N LEU A 760 0.26 -14.17 45.42
CA LEU A 760 -1.19 -14.24 45.54
C LEU A 760 -1.87 -13.77 44.25
N GLU A 761 -1.42 -12.67 43.66
CA GLU A 761 -1.92 -12.17 42.36
C GLU A 761 -1.78 -13.20 41.24
N LEU A 762 -0.58 -13.81 41.11
CA LEU A 762 -0.30 -14.77 40.05
C LEU A 762 -1.09 -16.06 40.23
N ARG A 763 -1.18 -16.58 41.46
CA ARG A 763 -1.98 -17.79 41.75
C ARG A 763 -3.48 -17.51 41.61
N GLY A 764 -3.94 -16.34 42.04
CA GLY A 764 -5.32 -15.90 41.87
C GLY A 764 -5.72 -15.82 40.39
N SER A 765 -4.87 -15.24 39.55
CA SER A 765 -5.06 -15.19 38.09
C SER A 765 -5.13 -16.58 37.47
N LEU A 766 -4.25 -17.50 37.90
CA LEU A 766 -4.26 -18.90 37.46
C LEU A 766 -5.55 -19.64 37.86
N TYR A 767 -6.04 -19.43 39.08
CA TYR A 767 -7.35 -19.96 39.49
C TYR A 767 -8.48 -19.39 38.63
N GLY A 768 -8.44 -18.10 38.29
CA GLY A 768 -9.37 -17.49 37.33
C GLY A 768 -9.37 -18.18 35.97
N PHE A 769 -8.19 -18.48 35.41
CA PHE A 769 -8.08 -19.22 34.14
C PHE A 769 -8.62 -20.65 34.22
N LEU A 770 -8.52 -21.30 35.38
CA LEU A 770 -9.08 -22.63 35.64
C LEU A 770 -10.57 -22.60 35.99
N GLY A 771 -11.21 -21.43 36.01
CA GLY A 771 -12.61 -21.27 36.42
C GLY A 771 -12.86 -21.46 37.92
N LYS A 772 -11.79 -21.48 38.73
CA LYS A 772 -11.82 -21.61 40.20
C LYS A 772 -11.96 -20.23 40.84
N PHE A 773 -13.01 -19.50 40.47
CA PHE A 773 -13.15 -18.07 40.79
C PHE A 773 -13.18 -17.75 42.28
N ASP A 774 -13.76 -18.61 43.13
CA ASP A 774 -13.80 -18.38 44.58
C ASP A 774 -12.40 -18.42 45.22
N GLN A 775 -11.55 -19.36 44.76
CA GLN A 775 -10.16 -19.49 45.21
C GLN A 775 -9.31 -18.34 44.68
N GLY A 776 -9.54 -17.95 43.41
CA GLY A 776 -8.89 -16.78 42.84
C GLY A 776 -9.26 -15.48 43.57
N LEU A 777 -10.54 -15.32 43.91
CA LEU A 777 -11.05 -14.16 44.63
C LEU A 777 -10.50 -14.10 46.07
N ALA A 778 -10.34 -15.24 46.74
CA ALA A 778 -9.70 -15.30 48.05
C ALA A 778 -8.25 -14.80 48.01
N ASP A 779 -7.46 -15.25 47.02
CA ASP A 779 -6.07 -14.81 46.84
C ASP A 779 -5.98 -13.33 46.46
N VAL A 780 -6.83 -12.86 45.54
CA VAL A 780 -6.88 -11.44 45.14
C VAL A 780 -7.32 -10.54 46.31
N ASN A 781 -8.30 -10.95 47.12
CA ASN A 781 -8.71 -10.21 48.31
C ASN A 781 -7.59 -10.17 49.36
N ALA A 782 -6.88 -11.28 49.59
CA ALA A 782 -5.72 -11.31 50.47
C ALA A 782 -4.59 -10.39 49.97
N ALA A 783 -4.34 -10.36 48.65
CA ALA A 783 -3.39 -9.44 48.03
C ALA A 783 -3.80 -7.96 48.20
N LEU A 784 -5.10 -7.65 48.04
CA LEU A 784 -5.65 -6.31 48.27
C LEU A 784 -5.60 -5.86 49.74
N GLN A 785 -5.53 -6.78 50.71
CA GLN A 785 -5.28 -6.39 52.10
C GLN A 785 -3.84 -5.86 52.28
N LEU A 786 -2.89 -6.37 51.50
CA LEU A 786 -1.51 -5.91 51.50
C LEU A 786 -1.33 -4.65 50.66
N VAL A 787 -2.02 -4.55 49.51
CA VAL A 787 -1.93 -3.42 48.57
C VAL A 787 -3.33 -2.96 48.11
N PRO A 788 -4.06 -2.18 48.95
CA PRO A 788 -5.50 -1.91 48.75
C PRO A 788 -5.91 -1.16 47.49
N ASN A 789 -4.96 -0.45 46.88
CA ASN A 789 -5.20 0.45 45.74
C ASN A 789 -4.48 -0.04 44.47
N ASP A 790 -4.02 -1.29 44.42
CA ASP A 790 -3.42 -1.81 43.20
C ASP A 790 -4.48 -1.96 42.09
N VAL A 791 -4.19 -1.34 40.95
CA VAL A 791 -5.13 -1.17 39.84
C VAL A 791 -5.46 -2.51 39.17
N MET A 792 -4.50 -3.42 39.05
CA MET A 792 -4.74 -4.71 38.40
C MET A 792 -5.49 -5.67 39.33
N LEU A 793 -5.12 -5.72 40.61
CA LEU A 793 -5.85 -6.51 41.60
C LEU A 793 -7.30 -6.05 41.78
N LEU A 794 -7.57 -4.73 41.75
CA LEU A 794 -8.93 -4.20 41.78
C LEU A 794 -9.75 -4.63 40.56
N TYR A 795 -9.12 -4.64 39.36
CA TYR A 795 -9.77 -5.11 38.14
C TYR A 795 -10.03 -6.62 38.17
N ASP A 796 -9.05 -7.43 38.56
CA ASP A 796 -9.17 -8.88 38.60
C ASP A 796 -10.20 -9.33 39.62
N ARG A 797 -10.29 -8.65 40.77
CA ARG A 797 -11.37 -8.83 41.75
C ARG A 797 -12.74 -8.59 41.10
N ALA A 798 -12.92 -7.46 40.43
CA ALA A 798 -14.18 -7.11 39.80
C ALA A 798 -14.57 -8.08 38.68
N ALA A 799 -13.59 -8.52 37.89
CA ALA A 799 -13.78 -9.50 36.82
C ALA A 799 -14.17 -10.88 37.38
N MET A 800 -13.54 -11.33 38.47
CA MET A 800 -13.86 -12.61 39.12
C MET A 800 -15.22 -12.57 39.83
N LEU A 801 -15.57 -11.47 40.52
CA LEU A 801 -16.90 -11.29 41.12
C LEU A 801 -18.05 -11.39 40.11
N ARG A 802 -17.82 -10.96 38.87
CA ARG A 802 -18.81 -11.12 37.79
C ARG A 802 -18.97 -12.57 37.31
N LEU A 803 -17.99 -13.44 37.59
CA LEU A 803 -17.89 -14.80 37.06
C LEU A 803 -18.10 -15.88 38.14
N VAL A 804 -18.17 -15.51 39.43
CA VAL A 804 -18.51 -16.46 40.49
C VAL A 804 -19.94 -16.99 40.32
N LYS A 805 -20.19 -18.17 40.88
CA LYS A 805 -21.46 -18.90 40.73
C LYS A 805 -22.67 -18.11 41.23
N HIS A 806 -22.48 -17.29 42.26
CA HIS A 806 -23.48 -16.39 42.83
C HIS A 806 -22.99 -14.96 42.71
N VAL A 807 -23.40 -14.26 41.65
CA VAL A 807 -22.94 -12.91 41.35
C VAL A 807 -23.76 -11.89 42.15
N ASP A 808 -23.10 -11.15 43.04
CA ASP A 808 -23.64 -9.91 43.59
C ASP A 808 -23.31 -8.76 42.63
N LEU A 809 -24.31 -8.29 41.88
CA LEU A 809 -24.14 -7.23 40.88
C LEU A 809 -23.77 -5.90 41.52
N ASN A 810 -24.24 -5.60 42.74
CA ASN A 810 -23.92 -4.36 43.44
C ASN A 810 -22.47 -4.37 43.91
N GLU A 811 -22.01 -5.48 44.49
CA GLU A 811 -20.61 -5.65 44.86
C GLU A 811 -19.69 -5.63 43.64
N THR A 812 -20.10 -6.25 42.53
CA THR A 812 -19.36 -6.26 41.26
C THR A 812 -19.26 -4.86 40.66
N ILE A 813 -20.35 -4.10 40.62
CA ILE A 813 -20.36 -2.71 40.14
C ILE A 813 -19.49 -1.84 41.04
N ALA A 814 -19.59 -1.98 42.36
CA ALA A 814 -18.76 -1.25 43.31
C ALA A 814 -17.26 -1.57 43.10
N ALA A 815 -16.92 -2.83 42.82
CA ALA A 815 -15.56 -3.26 42.51
C ALA A 815 -15.02 -2.58 41.24
N TYR A 816 -15.79 -2.58 40.14
CA TYR A 816 -15.38 -1.91 38.90
C TYR A 816 -15.31 -0.38 39.05
N LYS A 817 -16.22 0.23 39.80
CA LYS A 817 -16.16 1.67 40.10
C LYS A 817 -14.90 2.02 40.90
N LYS A 818 -14.55 1.20 41.90
CA LYS A 818 -13.31 1.36 42.66
C LYS A 818 -12.08 1.23 41.75
N PHE A 819 -12.06 0.28 40.83
CA PHE A 819 -11.02 0.23 39.79
C PHE A 819 -10.96 1.51 38.94
N LEU A 820 -12.11 2.03 38.48
CA LEU A 820 -12.18 3.24 37.66
C LEU A 820 -11.71 4.51 38.42
N GLU A 821 -11.89 4.55 39.74
CA GLU A 821 -11.43 5.65 40.60
C GLU A 821 -9.90 5.72 40.72
N TYR A 822 -9.24 4.57 40.87
CA TYR A 822 -7.79 4.48 41.08
C TYR A 822 -6.98 4.28 39.78
N SER A 823 -7.63 3.92 38.67
CA SER A 823 -6.95 3.66 37.40
C SER A 823 -6.62 4.95 36.64
N PRO A 824 -5.43 5.05 36.03
CA PRO A 824 -5.14 6.10 35.05
C PRO A 824 -6.14 6.05 33.89
N ILE A 825 -6.56 7.23 33.40
CA ILE A 825 -7.62 7.35 32.38
C ILE A 825 -7.29 6.63 31.06
N ASP A 826 -6.01 6.43 30.79
CA ASP A 826 -5.41 5.79 29.62
C ASP A 826 -5.06 4.31 29.84
N HIS A 827 -5.42 3.74 31.00
CA HIS A 827 -5.13 2.34 31.31
C HIS A 827 -5.93 1.38 30.42
N ARG A 828 -5.30 0.27 29.98
CA ARG A 828 -5.85 -0.65 28.96
C ARG A 828 -7.19 -1.29 29.30
N LYS A 829 -7.53 -1.37 30.59
CA LYS A 829 -8.78 -1.98 31.07
C LYS A 829 -9.91 -0.99 31.38
N VAL A 830 -9.65 0.32 31.28
CA VAL A 830 -10.67 1.35 31.58
C VAL A 830 -11.88 1.28 30.64
N PRO A 831 -11.72 1.15 29.30
CA PRO A 831 -12.88 0.98 28.43
C PRO A 831 -13.67 -0.30 28.73
N GLU A 832 -12.98 -1.43 28.95
CA GLU A 832 -13.63 -2.70 29.30
C GLU A 832 -14.38 -2.62 30.63
N ALA A 833 -13.87 -1.92 31.64
CA ALA A 833 -14.54 -1.73 32.92
C ALA A 833 -15.82 -0.90 32.78
N TYR A 834 -15.82 0.17 31.98
CA TYR A 834 -17.04 0.92 31.66
C TYR A 834 -18.08 0.04 30.96
N TYR A 835 -17.67 -0.77 29.98
CA TYR A 835 -18.58 -1.71 29.32
C TYR A 835 -19.07 -2.84 30.23
N ALA A 836 -18.23 -3.30 31.16
CA ALA A 836 -18.62 -4.31 32.15
C ALA A 836 -19.66 -3.76 33.13
N VAL A 837 -19.50 -2.52 33.62
CA VAL A 837 -20.49 -1.85 34.49
C VAL A 837 -21.80 -1.60 33.74
N ALA A 838 -21.73 -1.18 32.47
CA ALA A 838 -22.91 -1.05 31.61
C ALA A 838 -23.67 -2.38 31.50
N SER A 839 -22.95 -3.49 31.33
CA SER A 839 -23.50 -4.84 31.34
C SER A 839 -24.13 -5.22 32.67
N CYS A 840 -23.49 -4.91 33.80
CA CYS A 840 -24.05 -5.20 35.13
C CYS A 840 -25.34 -4.42 35.41
N TYR A 841 -25.41 -3.11 35.10
CA TYR A 841 -26.65 -2.34 35.26
C TYR A 841 -27.78 -2.81 34.32
N PHE A 842 -27.42 -3.32 33.13
CA PHE A 842 -28.41 -3.90 32.23
C PHE A 842 -29.01 -5.20 32.80
N VAL A 843 -28.17 -6.03 33.44
CA VAL A 843 -28.60 -7.32 34.02
C VAL A 843 -29.38 -7.12 35.32
N ASP A 844 -29.09 -6.08 36.10
CA ASP A 844 -29.79 -5.73 37.35
C ASP A 844 -31.12 -4.98 37.09
N ASN A 845 -32.13 -5.70 36.59
CA ASN A 845 -33.30 -5.08 35.95
C ASN A 845 -34.53 -4.95 36.89
N ALA A 846 -34.41 -4.16 37.95
CA ALA A 846 -35.51 -3.89 38.88
C ALA A 846 -36.21 -2.52 38.69
N LEU A 847 -35.57 -1.53 38.04
CA LEU A 847 -36.09 -0.16 37.89
C LEU A 847 -35.63 0.49 36.56
N GLU A 848 -36.49 1.31 35.94
CA GLU A 848 -36.19 2.03 34.67
C GLU A 848 -34.88 2.85 34.69
N ASN A 849 -34.45 3.30 35.87
CA ASN A 849 -33.20 4.05 36.06
C ASN A 849 -31.93 3.24 35.70
N ASN A 850 -31.95 1.91 35.79
CA ASN A 850 -30.77 1.07 35.54
C ASN A 850 -30.45 0.92 34.04
N PHE A 851 -31.44 1.03 33.16
CA PHE A 851 -31.21 1.03 31.72
C PHE A 851 -30.51 2.32 31.26
N GLN A 852 -30.93 3.47 31.79
CA GLN A 852 -30.30 4.76 31.49
C GLN A 852 -28.84 4.78 31.98
N LEU A 853 -28.58 4.22 33.16
CA LEU A 853 -27.21 4.05 33.66
C LEU A 853 -26.38 3.09 32.78
N SER A 854 -26.98 2.03 32.24
CA SER A 854 -26.29 1.15 31.29
C SER A 854 -25.81 1.89 30.03
N GLU A 855 -26.66 2.74 29.45
CA GLU A 855 -26.30 3.59 28.30
C GLU A 855 -25.21 4.61 28.63
N GLU A 856 -25.36 5.29 29.76
CA GLU A 856 -24.38 6.28 30.22
C GLU A 856 -22.98 5.66 30.37
N TYR A 857 -22.89 4.47 30.99
CA TYR A 857 -21.63 3.77 31.16
C TYR A 857 -21.08 3.22 29.83
N TYR A 858 -21.94 2.86 28.87
CA TYR A 858 -21.52 2.49 27.53
C TYR A 858 -20.87 3.66 26.78
N ASP A 859 -21.48 4.85 26.83
CA ASP A 859 -20.93 6.06 26.20
C ASP A 859 -19.60 6.48 26.85
N LYS A 860 -19.51 6.37 28.18
CA LYS A 860 -18.24 6.56 28.91
C LYS A 860 -17.15 5.59 28.43
N GLY A 861 -17.52 4.34 28.11
CA GLY A 861 -16.60 3.38 27.49
C GLY A 861 -16.09 3.84 26.13
N ILE A 862 -16.98 4.34 25.26
CA ILE A 862 -16.59 4.90 23.94
C ILE A 862 -15.66 6.10 24.10
N GLU A 863 -15.94 6.97 25.07
CA GLU A 863 -15.07 8.11 25.34
C GLU A 863 -13.69 7.68 25.87
N ALA A 864 -13.64 6.66 26.73
CA ALA A 864 -12.41 6.11 27.26
C ALA A 864 -11.53 5.49 26.15
N GLU A 865 -12.11 4.89 25.11
CA GLU A 865 -11.35 4.36 23.97
C GLU A 865 -10.54 5.43 23.24
N LYS A 866 -11.06 6.65 23.13
CA LYS A 866 -10.35 7.78 22.50
C LYS A 866 -9.08 8.18 23.26
N LYS A 867 -9.00 7.79 24.54
CA LYS A 867 -7.87 8.07 25.44
C LYS A 867 -6.89 6.89 25.50
N GLN A 868 -7.13 5.80 24.77
CA GLN A 868 -6.27 4.62 24.74
C GLN A 868 -5.05 4.81 23.85
N LEU A 869 -3.99 4.06 24.18
CA LEU A 869 -2.77 4.01 23.38
C LEU A 869 -3.03 3.31 22.03
N PRO A 870 -2.38 3.75 20.93
CA PRO A 870 -2.69 3.28 19.57
C PRO A 870 -2.60 1.76 19.38
N PHE A 871 -1.71 1.09 20.11
CA PHE A 871 -1.52 -0.37 20.04
C PHE A 871 -2.63 -1.18 20.74
N PHE A 872 -3.58 -0.51 21.40
CA PHE A 872 -4.83 -1.12 21.86
C PHE A 872 -6.04 -0.73 20.99
N LEU A 873 -5.80 0.00 19.88
CA LEU A 873 -6.84 0.42 18.95
C LEU A 873 -6.75 -0.34 17.61
N PRO A 874 -7.89 -0.73 17.01
CA PRO A 874 -9.25 -0.56 17.52
C PRO A 874 -9.50 -1.42 18.78
N TYR A 875 -10.24 -0.86 19.75
CA TYR A 875 -10.49 -1.56 21.00
C TYR A 875 -11.53 -2.66 20.81
N GLU A 876 -11.13 -3.89 21.11
CA GLU A 876 -11.95 -5.08 20.91
C GLU A 876 -12.54 -5.53 22.26
N SER A 877 -13.86 -5.39 22.41
CA SER A 877 -14.58 -5.75 23.63
C SER A 877 -15.90 -6.48 23.31
N ASN A 878 -16.10 -7.62 23.95
CA ASN A 878 -17.34 -8.38 23.85
C ASN A 878 -18.50 -7.65 24.57
N ASN A 879 -18.21 -6.97 25.69
CA ASN A 879 -19.21 -6.18 26.41
C ASN A 879 -19.64 -4.94 25.62
N LYS A 880 -18.71 -4.27 24.91
CA LYS A 880 -19.03 -3.19 23.97
C LYS A 880 -19.98 -3.67 22.86
N LEU A 881 -19.64 -4.78 22.21
CA LEU A 881 -20.44 -5.31 21.10
C LEU A 881 -21.84 -5.69 21.60
N PHE A 882 -21.92 -6.30 22.79
CA PHE A 882 -23.16 -6.69 23.43
C PHE A 882 -24.07 -5.49 23.73
N ILE A 883 -23.59 -4.47 24.45
CA ILE A 883 -24.40 -3.29 24.82
C ILE A 883 -24.76 -2.43 23.59
N SER A 884 -23.85 -2.26 22.63
CA SER A 884 -24.13 -1.51 21.38
C SER A 884 -25.33 -2.05 20.61
N LYS A 885 -25.49 -3.38 20.63
CA LYS A 885 -26.57 -4.09 19.94
C LYS A 885 -27.89 -3.98 20.71
N LEU A 886 -27.84 -3.72 22.02
CA LEU A 886 -29.02 -3.53 22.86
C LEU A 886 -29.52 -2.07 22.82
N ILE A 887 -28.61 -1.09 22.82
CA ILE A 887 -28.95 0.35 22.65
C ILE A 887 -29.61 0.61 21.30
N SER A 888 -29.16 -0.07 20.24
CA SER A 888 -29.75 0.04 18.90
C SER A 888 -31.15 -0.61 18.76
N LEU A 889 -31.64 -1.30 19.79
CA LEU A 889 -32.99 -1.87 19.85
C LEU A 889 -33.98 -0.99 20.64
N LYS A 890 -33.55 0.16 21.20
CA LYS A 890 -34.41 1.04 22.00
C LYS A 890 -35.38 1.82 21.09
N PRO A 891 -36.71 1.78 21.31
CA PRO A 891 -37.67 2.60 20.58
C PRO A 891 -37.65 4.04 21.10
N LYS A 892 -37.64 5.03 20.19
CA LYS A 892 -37.78 6.45 20.53
C LYS A 892 -39.25 6.77 20.89
N ASN A 893 -39.45 7.27 22.11
CA ASN A 893 -40.64 7.90 22.69
C ASN A 893 -41.87 7.03 23.03
N ILE A 894 -42.24 7.10 24.31
CA ILE A 894 -43.44 6.54 24.95
C ILE A 894 -44.52 7.64 24.95
N ASP A 895 -45.75 7.36 24.49
CA ASP A 895 -46.99 7.96 25.05
C ASP A 895 -48.30 7.27 24.58
N ARG A 896 -48.99 6.66 25.57
CA ARG A 896 -50.44 6.46 25.82
C ARG A 896 -51.48 5.98 24.75
N LEU A 897 -52.14 4.86 25.14
CA LEU A 897 -53.57 4.42 25.00
C LEU A 897 -54.07 3.83 23.66
N PRO A 898 -55.15 2.98 23.63
CA PRO A 898 -55.58 1.87 24.51
C PRO A 898 -55.94 0.55 23.74
N LEU A 899 -56.29 -0.49 24.51
CA LEU A 899 -56.74 -1.85 24.16
C LEU A 899 -57.67 -1.97 22.93
N THR A 900 -57.36 -2.90 22.00
CA THR A 900 -58.30 -3.89 21.42
C THR A 900 -57.54 -4.97 20.64
N GLU A 901 -57.76 -6.24 20.97
CA GLU A 901 -57.34 -7.40 20.16
C GLU A 901 -58.19 -7.51 18.87
N PRO A 902 -57.64 -8.13 17.81
CA PRO A 902 -58.44 -9.04 17.03
C PRO A 902 -57.81 -10.43 16.92
N VAL A 903 -58.68 -11.39 17.24
CA VAL A 903 -58.60 -12.84 17.10
C VAL A 903 -58.33 -13.25 15.65
N ILE A 904 -57.44 -14.22 15.43
CA ILE A 904 -57.61 -15.21 14.35
C ILE A 904 -57.43 -16.62 14.89
N ASP A 905 -58.50 -17.37 14.62
CA ASP A 905 -58.99 -18.69 14.96
C ASP A 905 -58.03 -19.88 14.89
N THR A 906 -58.33 -20.85 15.77
CA THR A 906 -57.75 -22.17 15.98
C THR A 906 -58.79 -23.23 15.59
N GLN A 907 -58.51 -24.09 14.59
CA GLN A 907 -59.04 -25.48 14.35
C GLN A 907 -59.00 -25.80 12.83
N LYS A 908 -58.64 -26.96 12.24
CA LYS A 908 -58.17 -28.32 12.62
C LYS A 908 -57.64 -29.03 11.33
N PRO A 909 -57.03 -30.23 11.40
CA PRO A 909 -56.00 -30.72 10.45
C PRO A 909 -56.41 -31.82 9.43
N LYS A 910 -55.50 -32.07 8.45
CA LYS A 910 -55.25 -33.25 7.58
C LYS A 910 -55.61 -33.16 6.08
N SER A 911 -54.57 -33.07 5.23
CA SER A 911 -54.32 -34.03 4.14
C SER A 911 -52.88 -33.86 3.63
N ARG A 912 -51.99 -34.79 4.02
CA ARG A 912 -50.66 -34.94 3.41
C ARG A 912 -50.89 -35.40 1.97
N LEU A 913 -50.41 -34.63 0.99
CA LEU A 913 -50.09 -35.00 -0.41
C LEU A 913 -50.67 -34.15 -1.55
N THR A 914 -51.04 -32.89 -1.34
CA THR A 914 -51.34 -31.98 -2.48
C THR A 914 -50.64 -30.62 -2.44
N ASP A 915 -49.64 -30.44 -1.57
CA ASP A 915 -48.79 -29.25 -1.64
C ASP A 915 -47.64 -29.48 -2.66
N PRO A 916 -47.57 -28.69 -3.76
CA PRO A 916 -46.46 -28.75 -4.72
C PRO A 916 -45.10 -28.59 -4.05
N ARG A 917 -45.01 -27.79 -2.98
CA ARG A 917 -43.77 -27.59 -2.23
C ARG A 917 -43.28 -28.89 -1.59
N ARG A 918 -44.20 -29.73 -1.10
CA ARG A 918 -43.89 -31.04 -0.54
C ARG A 918 -43.27 -31.96 -1.59
N THR A 919 -43.87 -31.97 -2.78
CA THR A 919 -43.42 -32.76 -3.94
C THR A 919 -41.99 -32.40 -4.34
N ASP A 920 -41.73 -31.10 -4.49
CA ASP A 920 -40.43 -30.59 -4.92
C ASP A 920 -39.34 -30.83 -3.88
N MET A 921 -39.67 -30.73 -2.59
CA MET A 921 -38.71 -31.00 -1.53
C MET A 921 -38.27 -32.46 -1.49
N ILE A 922 -39.22 -33.40 -1.60
CA ILE A 922 -38.91 -34.84 -1.60
C ILE A 922 -38.05 -35.18 -2.82
N TYR A 923 -38.44 -34.70 -4.01
CA TYR A 923 -37.68 -34.94 -5.24
C TYR A 923 -36.28 -34.32 -5.18
N SER A 924 -36.17 -33.05 -4.76
CA SER A 924 -34.90 -32.34 -4.64
C SER A 924 -33.96 -33.02 -3.64
N HIS A 925 -34.48 -33.51 -2.52
CA HIS A 925 -33.68 -34.23 -1.53
C HIS A 925 -33.12 -35.54 -2.10
N ARG A 926 -33.91 -36.29 -2.88
CA ARG A 926 -33.49 -37.56 -3.51
C ARG A 926 -32.52 -37.37 -4.67
N GLU A 927 -32.64 -36.30 -5.46
CA GLU A 927 -31.63 -35.98 -6.47
C GLU A 927 -30.28 -35.64 -5.85
N SER A 928 -30.27 -34.84 -4.77
CA SER A 928 -29.04 -34.57 -4.01
C SER A 928 -28.41 -35.86 -3.50
N PHE A 929 -29.22 -36.84 -3.06
CA PHE A 929 -28.71 -38.16 -2.71
C PHE A 929 -28.01 -38.85 -3.89
N VAL A 930 -28.64 -38.97 -5.07
CA VAL A 930 -28.00 -39.66 -6.21
C VAL A 930 -26.73 -38.96 -6.68
N ARG A 931 -26.73 -37.62 -6.74
CA ARG A 931 -25.54 -36.81 -7.11
C ARG A 931 -24.38 -37.09 -6.16
N ASN A 932 -24.65 -37.12 -4.86
CA ASN A 932 -23.65 -37.35 -3.83
C ASN A 932 -23.22 -38.82 -3.74
N ARG A 933 -24.10 -39.79 -4.00
CA ARG A 933 -23.79 -41.23 -3.97
C ARG A 933 -22.70 -41.64 -4.97
N LYS A 934 -22.54 -40.92 -6.10
CA LYS A 934 -21.44 -41.09 -7.06
C LYS A 934 -20.11 -40.44 -6.62
N ILE A 935 -20.16 -39.37 -5.84
CA ILE A 935 -18.98 -38.68 -5.24
C ILE A 935 -18.38 -39.54 -4.13
N PHE A 936 -19.21 -40.29 -3.39
CA PHE A 936 -18.77 -41.12 -2.26
C PHE A 936 -18.36 -42.57 -2.60
N SER A 937 -18.50 -43.03 -3.85
CA SER A 937 -18.11 -44.40 -4.25
C SER A 937 -16.61 -44.60 -4.59
N GLY A 938 -15.80 -43.54 -4.56
CA GLY A 938 -14.32 -43.61 -4.65
C GLY A 938 -13.70 -42.90 -3.45
N LYS A 939 -13.29 -43.65 -2.42
CA LYS A 939 -12.83 -43.14 -1.10
C LYS A 939 -11.63 -42.18 -1.25
N ASN A 940 -11.53 -41.07 -0.53
CA ASN A 940 -11.33 -41.00 0.94
C ASN A 940 -12.21 -39.97 1.64
N ILE A 941 -12.66 -40.37 2.81
CA ILE A 941 -13.67 -39.75 3.66
C ILE A 941 -12.99 -38.74 4.61
N ILE A 942 -13.46 -37.50 4.62
CA ILE A 942 -13.00 -36.43 5.54
C ILE A 942 -13.82 -36.50 6.84
N THR A 943 -13.12 -36.53 7.98
CA THR A 943 -13.66 -36.85 9.30
C THR A 943 -13.85 -35.65 10.24
N HIS A 944 -13.94 -34.41 9.76
CA HIS A 944 -13.96 -33.21 10.63
C HIS A 944 -15.35 -32.62 10.90
N THR A 945 -15.86 -32.89 12.11
CA THR A 945 -17.06 -32.29 12.73
C THR A 945 -17.17 -30.76 12.55
N VAL A 946 -18.25 -30.31 11.90
CA VAL A 946 -18.56 -28.90 11.61
C VAL A 946 -19.14 -28.19 12.84
N LYS A 947 -18.39 -27.23 13.41
CA LYS A 947 -18.84 -26.47 14.59
C LYS A 947 -20.18 -25.73 14.37
N PRO A 948 -21.11 -25.77 15.35
CA PRO A 948 -22.39 -25.07 15.29
C PRO A 948 -22.27 -23.60 14.95
N ARG A 949 -23.16 -23.08 14.10
CA ARG A 949 -23.22 -21.64 13.83
C ARG A 949 -24.08 -20.86 14.84
N LEU A 950 -25.06 -21.52 15.46
CA LEU A 950 -25.87 -20.98 16.56
C LEU A 950 -26.09 -22.09 17.59
N HIS A 951 -26.05 -21.75 18.87
CA HIS A 951 -26.10 -22.75 19.95
C HIS A 951 -27.53 -23.26 20.19
N GLN A 952 -27.74 -24.54 19.92
CA GLN A 952 -28.91 -25.32 20.35
C GLN A 952 -28.54 -26.16 21.56
N ASN A 953 -28.53 -25.55 22.73
CA ASN A 953 -28.32 -26.36 23.93
C ASN A 953 -29.63 -27.03 24.30
N SER A 954 -29.55 -28.32 24.64
CA SER A 954 -30.65 -29.03 25.27
C SER A 954 -30.93 -28.38 26.64
N PRO A 955 -32.16 -27.91 26.91
CA PRO A 955 -32.52 -27.39 28.22
C PRO A 955 -32.50 -28.51 29.27
N ALA A 956 -32.13 -28.16 30.51
CA ALA A 956 -31.95 -29.12 31.59
C ALA A 956 -33.24 -29.86 32.03
N SER A 957 -34.43 -29.36 31.64
CA SER A 957 -35.72 -30.05 31.83
C SER A 957 -36.71 -29.68 30.71
N PHE A 958 -37.64 -30.58 30.38
CA PHE A 958 -38.75 -30.31 29.45
C PHE A 958 -39.81 -29.36 30.02
N ILE A 959 -39.87 -29.24 31.35
CA ILE A 959 -40.90 -28.48 32.05
C ILE A 959 -40.62 -26.98 31.80
N GLY A 960 -41.51 -26.35 31.04
CA GLY A 960 -41.42 -24.94 30.67
C GLY A 960 -41.20 -24.67 29.17
N LEU A 961 -40.95 -25.69 28.34
CA LEU A 961 -40.85 -25.50 26.88
C LEU A 961 -42.24 -25.41 26.23
N LYS A 962 -42.40 -24.46 25.31
CA LYS A 962 -43.63 -24.31 24.51
C LYS A 962 -43.52 -25.08 23.20
N GLY A 963 -44.58 -25.76 22.79
CA GLY A 963 -44.64 -26.39 21.47
C GLY A 963 -44.53 -25.34 20.36
N ILE A 964 -43.83 -25.69 19.27
CA ILE A 964 -43.80 -24.89 18.04
C ILE A 964 -43.91 -25.81 16.83
N THR A 965 -44.57 -25.34 15.78
CA THR A 965 -44.74 -26.05 14.50
C THR A 965 -43.90 -25.41 13.39
N LEU A 966 -43.68 -26.13 12.29
CA LEU A 966 -42.85 -25.63 11.18
C LEU A 966 -43.42 -24.36 10.53
N ARG A 967 -44.74 -24.18 10.54
CA ARG A 967 -45.40 -22.97 9.98
C ARG A 967 -45.14 -21.72 10.80
N GLU A 968 -45.01 -21.89 12.11
CA GLU A 968 -44.76 -20.79 13.06
C GLU A 968 -43.28 -20.39 13.05
N MET A 969 -42.42 -21.27 12.54
CA MET A 969 -41.01 -20.98 12.34
C MET A 969 -40.81 -20.22 11.03
N ASN A 970 -40.20 -19.04 11.10
CA ASN A 970 -39.79 -18.26 9.95
C ASN A 970 -38.66 -18.97 9.16
N PRO A 971 -38.89 -19.42 7.93
CA PRO A 971 -37.92 -20.17 7.14
C PRO A 971 -36.86 -19.28 6.47
N LEU A 972 -37.04 -17.95 6.45
CA LEU A 972 -36.17 -17.01 5.73
C LEU A 972 -35.04 -16.44 6.58
N LYS A 973 -34.98 -16.77 7.87
CA LYS A 973 -34.05 -16.16 8.82
C LYS A 973 -33.42 -17.22 9.72
N ASP A 974 -32.09 -17.24 9.76
CA ASP A 974 -31.32 -18.08 10.69
C ASP A 974 -31.68 -17.73 12.13
N HIS A 975 -32.39 -18.63 12.80
CA HIS A 975 -32.95 -18.38 14.12
C HIS A 975 -33.13 -19.67 14.93
N VAL A 976 -32.61 -19.66 16.16
CA VAL A 976 -32.83 -20.70 17.16
C VAL A 976 -34.04 -20.31 18.00
N TYR A 977 -35.09 -21.12 17.96
CA TYR A 977 -36.32 -20.88 18.72
C TYR A 977 -36.13 -21.37 20.16
N GLN A 978 -35.37 -20.61 20.94
CA GLN A 978 -35.06 -20.95 22.33
C GLN A 978 -36.31 -20.92 23.21
N GLY A 979 -36.46 -21.92 24.09
CA GLY A 979 -37.64 -22.13 24.92
C GLY A 979 -38.76 -22.91 24.22
N PHE A 980 -38.54 -23.36 22.98
CA PHE A 980 -39.53 -24.10 22.21
C PHE A 980 -39.10 -25.54 21.92
N VAL A 981 -40.08 -26.40 21.70
CA VAL A 981 -39.88 -27.77 21.26
C VAL A 981 -40.66 -28.04 19.99
N LEU A 982 -39.97 -28.54 18.96
CA LEU A 982 -40.58 -29.01 17.72
C LEU A 982 -40.66 -30.53 17.75
N SER A 983 -41.87 -31.07 17.70
CA SER A 983 -42.10 -32.51 17.61
C SER A 983 -42.36 -32.92 16.16
N GLY A 984 -41.73 -34.01 15.73
CA GLY A 984 -41.85 -34.48 14.35
C GLY A 984 -41.52 -35.96 14.16
N ILE A 985 -41.81 -36.45 12.97
CA ILE A 985 -41.58 -37.84 12.53
C ILE A 985 -40.55 -37.82 11.40
N ILE A 986 -39.56 -38.71 11.47
CA ILE A 986 -38.63 -38.90 10.35
C ILE A 986 -39.39 -39.52 9.18
N PHE A 987 -39.57 -38.73 8.14
CA PHE A 987 -40.33 -39.11 6.95
C PHE A 987 -39.44 -39.81 5.92
N GLU A 988 -38.22 -39.30 5.71
CA GLU A 988 -37.26 -39.92 4.79
C GLU A 988 -35.81 -39.75 5.25
N GLN A 989 -34.96 -40.72 4.89
CA GLN A 989 -33.53 -40.74 5.19
C GLN A 989 -32.69 -40.56 3.93
N SER A 990 -31.57 -39.83 4.05
CA SER A 990 -30.48 -39.76 3.08
C SER A 990 -29.18 -40.31 3.67
N PRO A 991 -28.15 -40.64 2.86
CA PRO A 991 -26.88 -41.13 3.38
C PRO A 991 -26.15 -40.01 4.11
N ILE A 992 -25.19 -40.43 4.92
CA ILE A 992 -24.27 -39.54 5.63
C ILE A 992 -23.44 -38.78 4.60
N VAL A 993 -23.45 -37.45 4.72
CA VAL A 993 -22.43 -36.58 4.15
C VAL A 993 -21.52 -36.25 5.30
N GLU A 994 -20.48 -37.06 5.51
CA GLU A 994 -19.64 -36.88 6.69
C GLU A 994 -19.13 -35.44 6.76
N PRO A 995 -19.37 -34.78 7.90
CA PRO A 995 -19.69 -35.32 9.22
C PRO A 995 -21.16 -35.08 9.65
N SER A 996 -22.12 -35.27 8.74
CA SER A 996 -23.54 -34.95 8.97
C SER A 996 -24.52 -35.97 8.40
N ILE A 997 -25.57 -36.27 9.17
CA ILE A 997 -26.73 -37.07 8.78
C ILE A 997 -27.81 -36.14 8.22
N TRP A 998 -28.35 -36.47 7.04
CA TRP A 998 -29.37 -35.67 6.38
C TRP A 998 -30.71 -36.43 6.36
N LEU A 999 -31.75 -35.80 6.89
CA LEU A 999 -33.09 -36.38 7.04
C LEU A 999 -34.15 -35.40 6.52
N LEU A 1000 -35.36 -35.90 6.33
CA LEU A 1000 -36.58 -35.13 6.15
C LEU A 1000 -37.50 -35.42 7.33
N ILE A 1001 -37.93 -34.38 8.04
CA ILE A 1001 -38.86 -34.51 9.15
C ILE A 1001 -40.19 -33.86 8.83
N GLU A 1002 -41.24 -34.44 9.38
CA GLU A 1002 -42.60 -33.97 9.24
C GLU A 1002 -43.19 -33.65 10.61
N ASP A 1003 -43.76 -32.46 10.77
CA ASP A 1003 -44.40 -32.07 12.01
C ASP A 1003 -45.84 -32.63 12.12
N GLU A 1004 -46.52 -32.28 13.21
CA GLU A 1004 -47.89 -32.72 13.49
C GLU A 1004 -48.95 -32.15 12.52
N ASN A 1005 -48.66 -31.02 11.87
CA ASN A 1005 -49.52 -30.42 10.85
C ASN A 1005 -49.34 -31.08 9.47
N GLY A 1006 -48.27 -31.86 9.30
CA GLY A 1006 -47.95 -32.54 8.05
C GLY A 1006 -47.08 -31.70 7.11
N ASP A 1007 -46.43 -30.65 7.62
CA ASP A 1007 -45.46 -29.88 6.86
C ASP A 1007 -44.09 -30.56 6.94
N LEU A 1008 -43.37 -30.59 5.82
CA LEU A 1008 -42.02 -31.16 5.76
C LEU A 1008 -40.99 -30.05 5.84
N GLU A 1009 -39.83 -30.36 6.41
CA GLU A 1009 -38.61 -29.58 6.21
C GLU A 1009 -37.36 -30.46 6.29
N ARG A 1010 -36.26 -29.99 5.68
CA ARG A 1010 -34.98 -30.72 5.70
C ARG A 1010 -34.34 -30.59 7.09
N LEU A 1011 -33.80 -31.68 7.61
CA LEU A 1011 -33.10 -31.73 8.90
C LEU A 1011 -31.67 -32.23 8.69
N PHE A 1012 -30.69 -31.48 9.18
CA PHE A 1012 -29.28 -31.83 9.07
C PHE A 1012 -28.64 -31.92 10.45
N ILE A 1013 -28.22 -33.13 10.84
CA ILE A 1013 -27.55 -33.40 12.11
C ILE A 1013 -26.05 -33.47 11.85
N TYR A 1014 -25.30 -32.49 12.34
CA TYR A 1014 -23.86 -32.38 12.17
C TYR A 1014 -23.12 -32.97 13.38
N ASN A 1015 -21.80 -33.08 13.23
CA ASN A 1015 -20.88 -33.60 14.26
C ASN A 1015 -21.05 -35.08 14.59
N THR A 1016 -21.61 -35.86 13.67
CA THR A 1016 -21.71 -37.31 13.85
C THR A 1016 -20.39 -37.98 13.45
N PRO A 1017 -19.77 -38.82 14.30
CA PRO A 1017 -18.55 -39.52 13.96
C PRO A 1017 -18.72 -40.41 12.71
N PRO A 1018 -17.73 -40.40 11.80
CA PRO A 1018 -17.69 -41.20 10.57
C PRO A 1018 -18.14 -42.66 10.69
N SER A 1019 -17.56 -43.37 11.67
CA SER A 1019 -17.70 -44.80 11.88
C SER A 1019 -19.07 -45.21 12.43
N GLU A 1020 -19.83 -44.28 13.02
CA GLU A 1020 -21.07 -44.56 13.74
C GLU A 1020 -22.33 -44.09 12.98
N GLY A 1021 -22.20 -43.10 12.09
CA GLY A 1021 -23.37 -42.49 11.43
C GLY A 1021 -24.22 -43.46 10.61
N TRP A 1022 -23.64 -44.52 10.02
CA TRP A 1022 -24.41 -45.48 9.20
C TRP A 1022 -25.23 -46.43 10.07
N GLN A 1023 -24.70 -46.77 11.25
CA GLN A 1023 -25.43 -47.55 12.24
C GLN A 1023 -26.54 -46.71 12.89
N LEU A 1024 -26.29 -45.42 13.17
CA LEU A 1024 -27.29 -44.50 13.69
C LEU A 1024 -28.47 -44.32 12.73
N ILE A 1025 -28.25 -44.14 11.42
CA ILE A 1025 -29.35 -44.05 10.43
C ILE A 1025 -30.14 -45.36 10.33
N LYS A 1026 -29.44 -46.51 10.34
CA LYS A 1026 -30.07 -47.83 10.13
C LYS A 1026 -30.86 -48.34 11.33
N HIS A 1027 -30.47 -47.95 12.55
CA HIS A 1027 -31.04 -48.50 13.79
C HIS A 1027 -31.69 -47.47 14.72
N THR A 1028 -31.29 -46.19 14.65
CA THR A 1028 -31.72 -45.14 15.60
C THR A 1028 -32.64 -44.10 14.94
N TYR A 1029 -32.25 -43.55 13.79
CA TYR A 1029 -33.02 -42.52 13.05
C TYR A 1029 -33.88 -43.11 11.93
N THR A 1030 -34.54 -44.25 12.18
CA THR A 1030 -35.29 -45.07 11.21
C THR A 1030 -36.50 -44.34 10.61
N TYR A 1031 -36.95 -44.77 9.42
CA TYR A 1031 -38.20 -44.29 8.82
C TYR A 1031 -39.36 -44.45 9.81
N GLY A 1032 -40.06 -43.36 10.11
CA GLY A 1032 -41.18 -43.34 11.04
C GLY A 1032 -40.81 -43.14 12.51
N ALA A 1033 -39.52 -43.01 12.86
CA ALA A 1033 -39.11 -42.71 14.22
C ALA A 1033 -39.59 -41.31 14.65
N LYS A 1034 -40.15 -41.24 15.86
CA LYS A 1034 -40.66 -39.99 16.47
C LYS A 1034 -39.55 -39.32 17.26
N LEU A 1035 -39.41 -38.02 17.06
CA LEU A 1035 -38.43 -37.22 17.76
C LEU A 1035 -38.98 -35.86 18.17
N SER A 1036 -38.35 -35.28 19.18
CA SER A 1036 -38.57 -33.89 19.60
C SER A 1036 -37.24 -33.16 19.61
N ILE A 1037 -37.23 -32.00 18.95
CA ILE A 1037 -36.07 -31.14 18.84
C ILE A 1037 -36.28 -29.97 19.79
N LEU A 1038 -35.40 -29.88 20.78
CA LEU A 1038 -35.39 -28.82 21.76
C LEU A 1038 -34.63 -27.63 21.19
N ASN A 1039 -35.21 -26.45 21.35
CA ASN A 1039 -34.69 -25.21 20.81
C ASN A 1039 -34.37 -25.33 19.30
N PRO A 1040 -35.35 -25.66 18.44
CA PRO A 1040 -35.10 -25.96 17.04
C PRO A 1040 -34.47 -24.75 16.32
N TYR A 1041 -33.41 -25.01 15.55
CA TYR A 1041 -32.67 -24.01 14.81
C TYR A 1041 -33.02 -24.07 13.34
N MET A 1042 -33.87 -23.13 12.91
CA MET A 1042 -34.15 -22.91 11.49
C MET A 1042 -33.01 -22.13 10.87
N ARG A 1043 -32.49 -22.63 9.75
CA ARG A 1043 -31.36 -22.04 9.03
C ARG A 1043 -31.59 -22.05 7.53
N MET A 1044 -31.19 -20.97 6.87
CA MET A 1044 -31.03 -20.89 5.44
C MET A 1044 -29.75 -21.62 5.02
N THR A 1045 -29.89 -22.66 4.21
CA THR A 1045 -28.76 -23.44 3.71
C THR A 1045 -28.13 -22.76 2.51
N ALA A 1046 -26.94 -23.23 2.09
CA ALA A 1046 -26.15 -22.54 1.06
C ALA A 1046 -26.85 -22.46 -0.31
N ASP A 1047 -27.82 -23.33 -0.58
CA ASP A 1047 -28.72 -23.30 -1.73
C ASP A 1047 -29.91 -22.34 -1.55
N GLN A 1048 -29.86 -21.46 -0.54
CA GLN A 1048 -30.90 -20.50 -0.18
C GLN A 1048 -32.27 -21.12 0.06
N LYS A 1049 -32.30 -22.33 0.62
CA LYS A 1049 -33.52 -22.98 1.07
C LYS A 1049 -33.48 -23.22 2.59
N PRO A 1050 -34.61 -23.21 3.29
CA PRO A 1050 -34.64 -23.50 4.73
C PRO A 1050 -34.25 -24.95 5.03
N ALA A 1051 -33.67 -25.16 6.20
CA ALA A 1051 -33.49 -26.45 6.84
C ALA A 1051 -33.32 -26.27 8.34
N ILE A 1052 -33.73 -27.26 9.11
CA ILE A 1052 -33.42 -27.33 10.52
C ILE A 1052 -32.03 -27.92 10.66
N ARG A 1053 -31.16 -27.22 11.39
CA ARG A 1053 -29.81 -27.66 11.65
C ARG A 1053 -29.72 -28.12 13.10
N ILE A 1054 -29.15 -29.30 13.30
CA ILE A 1054 -28.81 -29.85 14.62
C ILE A 1054 -27.31 -29.95 14.69
N ASP A 1055 -26.73 -29.28 15.68
CA ASP A 1055 -25.29 -29.34 15.92
C ASP A 1055 -24.92 -30.02 17.25
N ASP A 1056 -25.90 -30.13 18.17
CA ASP A 1056 -25.82 -30.90 19.42
C ASP A 1056 -26.95 -31.94 19.43
N VAL A 1057 -26.59 -33.22 19.34
CA VAL A 1057 -27.53 -34.34 19.25
C VAL A 1057 -28.34 -34.51 20.54
N SER A 1058 -27.84 -34.03 21.69
CA SER A 1058 -28.56 -34.08 22.97
C SER A 1058 -29.81 -33.19 22.99
N SER A 1059 -29.93 -32.26 22.01
CA SER A 1059 -31.15 -31.49 21.78
C SER A 1059 -32.27 -32.31 21.11
N ILE A 1060 -31.98 -33.54 20.66
CA ILE A 1060 -32.96 -34.46 20.10
C ILE A 1060 -33.35 -35.48 21.17
N ILE A 1061 -34.64 -35.59 21.43
CA ILE A 1061 -35.21 -36.67 22.21
C ILE A 1061 -35.94 -37.61 21.26
N LEU A 1062 -35.50 -38.85 21.19
CA LEU A 1062 -36.20 -39.92 20.50
C LEU A 1062 -37.17 -40.56 21.48
N HIS A 1063 -38.44 -40.62 21.09
CA HIS A 1063 -39.47 -41.24 21.90
C HIS A 1063 -39.57 -42.71 21.48
N GLY A 1064 -39.33 -43.63 22.43
CA GLY A 1064 -39.34 -45.09 22.18
C GLY A 1064 -40.73 -45.62 21.79
N ASP A 1065 -40.89 -46.83 21.23
CA ASP A 1065 -39.93 -47.81 20.72
C ASP A 1065 -39.64 -47.51 19.23
N THR A 1066 -38.43 -47.05 18.95
CA THR A 1066 -37.92 -46.68 17.61
C THR A 1066 -37.70 -47.90 16.69
N HIS A 1067 -38.34 -49.03 16.99
CA HIS A 1067 -38.18 -50.29 16.28
C HIS A 1067 -39.36 -50.74 15.44
N ASN A 1068 -40.58 -50.18 15.55
CA ASN A 1068 -41.72 -50.75 14.82
C ASN A 1068 -42.73 -49.72 14.28
N VAL A 1069 -42.29 -48.81 13.41
CA VAL A 1069 -43.13 -48.54 12.21
C VAL A 1069 -42.45 -49.19 11.02
N LYS A 1070 -42.16 -50.49 11.15
CA LYS A 1070 -41.87 -51.32 9.99
C LYS A 1070 -43.04 -51.13 9.06
N ASP A 1071 -42.72 -50.78 7.83
CA ASP A 1071 -43.72 -50.62 6.78
C ASP A 1071 -44.50 -49.29 6.88
N MET A 1072 -43.86 -48.15 7.17
CA MET A 1072 -44.49 -46.85 6.90
C MET A 1072 -44.55 -46.59 5.38
N CYS A 1073 -45.70 -46.15 4.86
CA CYS A 1073 -45.86 -45.82 3.46
C CYS A 1073 -44.97 -44.63 3.10
N ARG A 1074 -44.02 -44.84 2.19
CA ARG A 1074 -43.02 -43.82 1.82
C ARG A 1074 -43.59 -42.63 1.05
N CYS A 1075 -44.79 -42.79 0.49
CA CYS A 1075 -45.48 -41.72 -0.22
C CYS A 1075 -46.29 -40.87 0.75
N CYS A 1076 -47.21 -41.47 1.51
CA CYS A 1076 -48.18 -40.71 2.33
C CYS A 1076 -47.87 -40.68 3.83
N GLY A 1077 -46.92 -41.48 4.31
CA GLY A 1077 -46.57 -41.61 5.72
C GLY A 1077 -47.51 -42.49 6.54
N GLN A 1078 -48.46 -43.20 5.92
CA GLN A 1078 -49.39 -44.10 6.63
C GLN A 1078 -48.65 -45.34 7.15
N ALA A 1079 -48.80 -45.66 8.43
CA ALA A 1079 -48.22 -46.85 9.06
C ALA A 1079 -48.83 -48.18 8.51
N ASN A 1080 -48.11 -49.30 8.70
CA ASN A 1080 -48.52 -50.67 8.33
C ASN A 1080 -48.86 -50.88 6.85
N ALA A 1081 -48.07 -50.25 5.99
CA ALA A 1081 -48.09 -50.35 4.54
C ALA A 1081 -47.71 -51.77 4.07
N SER A 1082 -48.72 -52.57 3.80
CA SER A 1082 -48.56 -53.99 3.45
C SER A 1082 -47.87 -54.27 2.12
N ARG A 1083 -47.75 -53.28 1.22
CA ARG A 1083 -47.12 -53.48 -0.09
C ARG A 1083 -45.67 -53.04 -0.09
N VAL A 1084 -44.81 -53.84 -0.71
CA VAL A 1084 -43.37 -53.57 -0.79
C VAL A 1084 -42.98 -53.34 -2.24
N CYS A 1085 -42.02 -52.43 -2.46
CA CYS A 1085 -41.42 -52.24 -3.77
C CYS A 1085 -40.77 -53.52 -4.26
N GLY A 1086 -41.24 -54.05 -5.40
CA GLY A 1086 -40.71 -55.30 -5.95
C GLY A 1086 -39.23 -55.24 -6.34
N LYS A 1087 -38.67 -54.04 -6.58
CA LYS A 1087 -37.25 -53.86 -6.93
C LYS A 1087 -36.35 -53.80 -5.71
N CYS A 1088 -36.41 -52.72 -4.93
CA CYS A 1088 -35.48 -52.54 -3.80
C CYS A 1088 -35.89 -53.31 -2.54
N LYS A 1089 -37.13 -53.82 -2.47
CA LYS A 1089 -37.72 -54.53 -1.32
C LYS A 1089 -37.68 -53.80 0.03
N SER A 1090 -37.26 -52.55 0.05
CA SER A 1090 -37.06 -51.72 1.26
C SER A 1090 -38.07 -50.58 1.39
N ALA A 1091 -38.76 -50.21 0.31
CA ALA A 1091 -39.78 -49.16 0.34
C ALA A 1091 -41.17 -49.79 0.42
N HIS A 1092 -41.98 -49.32 1.36
CA HIS A 1092 -43.33 -49.82 1.62
C HIS A 1092 -44.39 -48.79 1.21
N TYR A 1093 -45.56 -49.28 0.77
CA TYR A 1093 -46.67 -48.47 0.27
C TYR A 1093 -48.02 -49.02 0.73
N CYS A 1094 -48.92 -48.14 1.18
CA CYS A 1094 -50.25 -48.55 1.63
C CYS A 1094 -51.17 -48.95 0.47
N SER A 1095 -50.91 -48.45 -0.74
CA SER A 1095 -51.68 -48.75 -1.95
C SER A 1095 -50.82 -48.79 -3.22
N LYS A 1096 -51.38 -49.28 -4.34
CA LYS A 1096 -50.69 -49.21 -5.66
C LYS A 1096 -50.54 -47.78 -6.14
N GLU A 1097 -51.51 -46.91 -5.85
CA GLU A 1097 -51.46 -45.51 -6.26
C GLU A 1097 -50.28 -44.80 -5.60
N CYS A 1098 -50.11 -44.93 -4.28
CA CYS A 1098 -48.97 -44.36 -3.56
C CYS A 1098 -47.61 -44.85 -4.10
N GLN A 1099 -47.50 -46.15 -4.41
CA GLN A 1099 -46.28 -46.69 -5.01
C GLN A 1099 -46.02 -46.08 -6.40
N THR A 1100 -47.06 -45.91 -7.20
CA THR A 1100 -46.95 -45.37 -8.57
C THR A 1100 -46.63 -43.87 -8.54
N LEU A 1101 -47.20 -43.13 -7.59
CA LEU A 1101 -46.94 -41.71 -7.36
C LEU A 1101 -45.50 -41.47 -6.91
N ASP A 1102 -45.00 -42.25 -5.93
CA ASP A 1102 -43.60 -42.15 -5.48
C ASP A 1102 -42.64 -42.50 -6.61
N TRP A 1103 -42.96 -43.53 -7.42
CA TRP A 1103 -42.14 -43.95 -8.56
C TRP A 1103 -42.05 -42.89 -9.65
N LYS A 1104 -43.19 -42.33 -10.07
CA LYS A 1104 -43.26 -41.45 -11.24
C LYS A 1104 -42.99 -39.98 -10.89
N GLN A 1105 -43.50 -39.48 -9.77
CA GLN A 1105 -43.51 -38.05 -9.46
C GLN A 1105 -42.45 -37.67 -8.42
N TYR A 1106 -42.31 -38.41 -7.32
CA TYR A 1106 -41.31 -38.10 -6.28
C TYR A 1106 -39.95 -38.75 -6.54
N GLY A 1107 -39.77 -39.37 -7.70
CA GLY A 1107 -38.47 -39.85 -8.15
C GLY A 1107 -37.94 -41.05 -7.35
N HIS A 1108 -38.79 -41.92 -6.79
CA HIS A 1108 -38.32 -43.16 -6.14
C HIS A 1108 -37.43 -43.98 -7.07
N LYS A 1109 -37.71 -43.97 -8.39
CA LYS A 1109 -36.86 -44.60 -9.41
C LYS A 1109 -35.38 -44.19 -9.33
N LEU A 1110 -35.07 -42.97 -8.87
CA LEU A 1110 -33.72 -42.43 -8.77
C LEU A 1110 -32.91 -43.15 -7.69
N ILE A 1111 -33.59 -43.59 -6.63
CA ILE A 1111 -32.97 -44.15 -5.43
C ILE A 1111 -33.36 -45.61 -5.19
N CYS A 1112 -34.21 -46.16 -6.07
CA CYS A 1112 -34.58 -47.57 -6.11
C CYS A 1112 -33.46 -48.37 -6.79
N SER A 1113 -32.42 -48.65 -6.01
CA SER A 1113 -31.34 -49.59 -6.34
C SER A 1113 -31.67 -50.97 -5.81
#